data_AF-A0A972W1B0-F1
#
_entry.id   AF-A0A972W1B0-F1
#
_cell.length_a   1.000
_cell.length_b   1.000
_cell.length_c   1.000
_cell.angle_alpha   90.00
_cell.angle_beta   90.00
_cell.angle_gamma   90.00
#
_symmetry.space_group_name_H-M   'P 1'
#
loop_
_entity.id
_entity.type
_entity.pdbx_description
1 polymer ?
#
loop_
_entity_poly.entity_id
_entity_poly.type
_entity_poly.pdbx_seq_one_letter_code
_entity_poly.pdbx_strand_id
1 'polypeptide(L)'
;EVIITRTEGFITAKEKEIKLINESIESLKKTSRDIKNQLAIYDLEKEILMQERELDSLRVEEHARNIEFINSQIFVTNSKKNTLEADLVLIRSRMKVDKQDVQQYQYKNSEVKREVQVAKIELMKQRTDLASQKSYMQEELDKLSDRYKISLSNLRQIEDWEISAETISELYAAFSVSFALAQVFLIDQKIETVRIELLIQDAKLVQAQALEDAVLSLYAVSQAKFYDSDHLEALRARYKDFKNSTQNMIKLYQDRAIELHNFTKAQYKKIQNIKKYQDKLRSFSVNDVTVNQRKFKESGVFLTKALQVIDQQNDVTSSLSEEYATLIEYKEESLVLINFMLQELDLIGVWHRSNRAVTWMGIKEIVPNLITFAYNVYKMVEDYIVNFSLFTDVYNLMTTSTTEFISYILLGIFLYIIYLSLLALLPALYKALMLIPQDIQGLFLFSRIFAVLCGFLMQSLGPIFLWLLFFALLIFYQFSTVCALFFYSTSIVFLIYISRSFLLYVLQFNRSVDYILLAESFEDRFAWIFSFFSISTITILFFRKMFMLVMIYQQSEFPIILLRFYHIVIFISVVFSIEKNEFLNLIPKTNTYFAEFSKLIDRYYYLLSLFIIMVLILSDPYLGGYGHLMWYIILNSMMTVLLLATMYLIHNAIKITSSKIFFKENSEFATKERFDYAKTWYAIFVVSLFIVFFV
;
A
#
# COMPACT_ATOMS: atom_id res chain seq x y z
N GLU A 1 -29.10 10.18 27.01
CA GLU A 1 -29.23 11.41 27.82
C GLU A 1 -30.62 12.04 27.75
N VAL A 2 -31.12 12.46 26.57
CA VAL A 2 -32.46 13.10 26.44
C VAL A 2 -33.62 12.29 27.04
N ILE A 3 -33.59 10.96 26.90
CA ILE A 3 -34.61 10.07 27.46
C ILE A 3 -34.56 10.06 29.00
N ILE A 4 -33.35 10.06 29.60
CA ILE A 4 -33.15 10.07 31.06
C ILE A 4 -33.71 11.37 31.65
N THR A 5 -33.38 12.52 31.06
CA THR A 5 -33.85 13.83 31.52
C THR A 5 -35.38 13.96 31.45
N ARG A 6 -36.00 13.34 30.44
CA ARG A 6 -37.46 13.29 30.32
C ARG A 6 -38.09 12.41 31.40
N THR A 7 -37.50 11.26 31.71
CA THR A 7 -37.99 10.33 32.73
C THR A 7 -37.81 10.89 34.15
N GLU A 8 -36.71 11.61 34.43
CA GLU A 8 -36.53 12.39 35.66
C GLU A 8 -37.60 13.49 35.82
N GLY A 9 -38.02 14.09 34.70
CA GLY A 9 -39.17 15.01 34.66
C GLY A 9 -40.48 14.37 35.12
N PHE A 10 -40.72 13.09 34.76
CA PHE A 10 -41.90 12.36 35.24
C PHE A 10 -41.79 12.01 36.72
N ILE A 11 -40.62 11.60 37.21
CA ILE A 11 -40.37 11.34 38.64
C ILE A 11 -40.68 12.59 39.48
N THR A 12 -40.19 13.75 39.05
CA THR A 12 -40.43 15.02 39.77
C THR A 12 -41.89 15.49 39.71
N ALA A 13 -42.63 15.18 38.63
CA ALA A 13 -44.07 15.42 38.55
C ALA A 13 -44.85 14.52 39.52
N LYS A 14 -44.51 13.22 39.57
CA LYS A 14 -45.11 12.24 40.48
C LYS A 14 -44.85 12.54 41.94
N GLU A 15 -43.66 13.05 42.29
CA GLU A 15 -43.37 13.53 43.64
C GLU A 15 -44.23 14.72 44.07
N LYS A 16 -44.60 15.61 43.14
CA LYS A 16 -45.52 16.71 43.42
C LYS A 16 -46.94 16.20 43.61
N GLU A 17 -47.41 15.26 42.79
CA GLU A 17 -48.72 14.61 42.94
C GLU A 17 -48.84 13.89 44.29
N ILE A 18 -47.82 13.11 44.69
CA ILE A 18 -47.78 12.43 45.99
C ILE A 18 -47.85 13.43 47.15
N LYS A 19 -47.20 14.60 47.04
CA LYS A 19 -47.28 15.67 48.06
C LYS A 19 -48.69 16.24 48.18
N LEU A 20 -49.35 16.52 47.05
CA LEU A 20 -50.74 17.02 47.02
C LEU A 20 -51.72 16.00 47.62
N ILE A 21 -51.52 14.71 47.36
CA ILE A 21 -52.34 13.64 47.98
C ILE A 21 -52.09 13.57 49.49
N ASN A 22 -50.84 13.70 49.96
CA ASN A 22 -50.56 13.72 51.40
C ASN A 22 -51.22 14.92 52.11
N GLU A 23 -51.18 16.11 51.50
CA GLU A 23 -51.86 17.31 52.02
C GLU A 23 -53.38 17.10 52.06
N SER A 24 -53.94 16.45 51.03
CA SER A 24 -55.36 16.09 50.97
C SER A 24 -55.74 15.09 52.07
N ILE A 25 -54.93 14.05 52.29
CA ILE A 25 -55.09 13.07 53.38
C ILE A 25 -55.05 13.78 54.75
N GLU A 26 -54.11 14.69 54.98
CA GLU A 26 -54.00 15.45 56.24
C GLU A 26 -55.20 16.38 56.48
N SER A 27 -55.71 17.02 55.43
CA SER A 27 -56.91 17.86 55.51
C SER A 27 -58.16 17.02 55.85
N LEU A 28 -58.30 15.83 55.26
CA LEU A 28 -59.42 14.93 55.49
C LEU A 28 -59.40 14.34 56.91
N LYS A 29 -58.21 14.01 57.44
CA LYS A 29 -58.06 13.55 58.84
C LYS A 29 -58.53 14.58 59.88
N LYS A 30 -58.56 15.87 59.55
CA LYS A 30 -59.00 16.96 60.44
C LYS A 30 -60.53 17.17 60.48
N THR A 31 -61.32 16.55 59.59
CA THR A 31 -62.65 17.10 59.22
C THR A 31 -63.90 16.23 59.53
N SER A 32 -63.84 15.05 60.19
CA SER A 32 -64.93 14.37 60.95
C SER A 32 -64.87 12.82 60.93
N ARG A 33 -65.89 12.16 61.53
CA ARG A 33 -65.94 10.76 62.01
C ARG A 33 -66.30 9.67 60.97
N ASP A 34 -66.56 9.99 59.69
CA ASP A 34 -67.00 8.98 58.70
C ASP A 34 -66.31 9.11 57.32
N ILE A 35 -64.97 9.08 57.30
CA ILE A 35 -64.12 9.35 56.12
C ILE A 35 -63.32 8.09 55.69
N LYS A 36 -63.60 6.93 56.29
CA LYS A 36 -62.76 5.72 56.16
C LYS A 36 -62.57 5.25 54.71
N ASN A 37 -63.63 5.31 53.89
CA ASN A 37 -63.58 4.87 52.49
C ASN A 37 -62.83 5.87 51.58
N GLN A 38 -62.94 7.18 51.84
CA GLN A 38 -62.21 8.19 51.06
C GLN A 38 -60.71 8.18 51.39
N LEU A 39 -60.35 7.98 52.67
CA LEU A 39 -58.95 7.79 53.07
C LEU A 39 -58.34 6.55 52.40
N ALA A 40 -59.07 5.42 52.34
CA ALA A 40 -58.60 4.22 51.67
C ALA A 40 -58.35 4.43 50.16
N ILE A 41 -59.17 5.24 49.48
CA ILE A 41 -58.97 5.57 48.06
C ILE A 41 -57.71 6.42 47.87
N TYR A 42 -57.50 7.46 48.69
CA TYR A 42 -56.30 8.28 48.61
C TYR A 42 -55.02 7.52 49.00
N ASP A 43 -55.11 6.58 49.95
CA ASP A 43 -53.99 5.71 50.31
C ASP A 43 -53.62 4.77 49.14
N LEU A 44 -54.61 4.21 48.42
CA LEU A 44 -54.39 3.41 47.21
C LEU A 44 -53.83 4.26 46.04
N GLU A 45 -54.36 5.46 45.83
CA GLU A 45 -53.86 6.37 44.79
C GLU A 45 -52.41 6.79 45.05
N LYS A 46 -52.07 7.03 46.33
CA LYS A 46 -50.69 7.24 46.76
C LYS A 46 -49.81 6.02 46.51
N GLU A 47 -50.29 4.81 46.80
CA GLU A 47 -49.53 3.58 46.56
C GLU A 47 -49.25 3.37 45.06
N ILE A 48 -50.24 3.61 44.20
CA ILE A 48 -50.07 3.57 42.73
C ILE A 48 -49.02 4.58 42.28
N LEU A 49 -49.10 5.84 42.73
CA LEU A 49 -48.11 6.86 42.37
C LEU A 49 -46.70 6.54 42.90
N MET A 50 -46.59 5.90 44.07
CA MET A 50 -45.31 5.43 44.59
C MET A 50 -44.72 4.32 43.72
N GLN A 51 -45.52 3.35 43.29
CA GLN A 51 -45.11 2.28 42.38
C GLN A 51 -44.73 2.83 40.99
N GLU A 52 -45.47 3.79 40.45
CA GLU A 52 -45.14 4.46 39.17
C GLU A 52 -43.82 5.22 39.26
N ARG A 53 -43.59 5.95 40.36
CA ARG A 53 -42.32 6.64 40.63
C ARG A 53 -41.16 5.66 40.71
N GLU A 54 -41.33 4.53 41.40
CA GLU A 54 -40.31 3.48 41.50
C GLU A 54 -40.00 2.89 40.13
N LEU A 55 -41.03 2.57 39.33
CA LEU A 55 -40.86 2.09 37.95
C LEU A 55 -40.08 3.09 37.08
N ASP A 56 -40.40 4.38 37.14
CA ASP A 56 -39.69 5.40 36.38
C ASP A 56 -38.25 5.59 36.88
N SER A 57 -37.99 5.43 38.19
CA SER A 57 -36.62 5.43 38.73
C SER A 57 -35.79 4.25 38.25
N LEU A 58 -36.39 3.05 38.18
CA LEU A 58 -35.75 1.86 37.62
C LEU A 58 -35.47 2.01 36.12
N ARG A 59 -36.37 2.66 35.36
CA ARG A 59 -36.13 2.99 33.95
C ARG A 59 -34.98 3.97 33.76
N VAL A 60 -34.87 4.98 34.63
CA VAL A 60 -33.71 5.90 34.62
C VAL A 60 -32.42 5.13 34.87
N GLU A 61 -32.40 4.24 35.86
CA GLU A 61 -31.24 3.40 36.15
C GLU A 61 -30.90 2.46 34.99
N GLU A 62 -31.89 1.82 34.39
CA GLU A 62 -31.73 0.97 33.20
C GLU A 62 -31.11 1.76 32.03
N HIS A 63 -31.65 2.93 31.72
CA HIS A 63 -31.10 3.79 30.68
C HIS A 63 -29.69 4.27 31.00
N ALA A 64 -29.39 4.59 32.27
CA ALA A 64 -28.04 4.98 32.70
C ALA A 64 -27.05 3.83 32.52
N ARG A 65 -27.40 2.61 32.95
CA ARG A 65 -26.60 1.40 32.74
C ARG A 65 -26.40 1.08 31.25
N ASN A 66 -27.43 1.27 30.42
CA ASN A 66 -27.31 1.09 28.97
C ASN A 66 -26.34 2.11 28.33
N ILE A 67 -26.34 3.36 28.78
CA ILE A 67 -25.35 4.36 28.35
C ILE A 67 -23.94 3.97 28.80
N GLU A 68 -23.76 3.53 30.05
CA GLU A 68 -22.47 3.07 30.56
C GLU A 68 -21.94 1.87 29.77
N PHE A 69 -22.83 0.92 29.43
CA PHE A 69 -22.50 -0.22 28.58
C PHE A 69 -22.07 0.22 27.17
N ILE A 70 -22.81 1.12 26.53
CA ILE A 70 -22.45 1.67 25.22
C ILE A 70 -21.11 2.40 25.29
N ASN A 71 -20.88 3.22 26.32
CA ASN A 71 -19.61 3.92 26.52
C ASN A 71 -18.44 2.94 26.71
N SER A 72 -18.66 1.86 27.45
CA SER A 72 -17.67 0.80 27.62
C SER A 72 -17.39 0.09 26.29
N GLN A 73 -18.41 -0.19 25.48
CA GLN A 73 -18.23 -0.74 24.13
C GLN A 73 -17.46 0.22 23.22
N ILE A 74 -17.78 1.51 23.25
CA ILE A 74 -17.06 2.55 22.50
C ILE A 74 -15.59 2.59 22.93
N PHE A 75 -15.31 2.55 24.24
CA PHE A 75 -13.95 2.52 24.76
C PHE A 75 -13.18 1.28 24.29
N VAL A 76 -13.76 0.09 24.41
CA VAL A 76 -13.14 -1.17 23.93
C VAL A 76 -12.92 -1.13 22.43
N THR A 77 -13.87 -0.60 21.66
CA THR A 77 -13.79 -0.51 20.20
C THR A 77 -12.71 0.49 19.78
N ASN A 78 -12.62 1.64 20.45
CA ASN A 78 -11.56 2.62 20.21
C ASN A 78 -10.18 2.06 20.57
N SER A 79 -10.07 1.31 21.67
CA SER A 79 -8.82 0.63 22.02
C SER A 79 -8.41 -0.38 20.96
N LYS A 80 -9.35 -1.24 20.52
CA LYS A 80 -9.11 -2.19 19.41
C LYS A 80 -8.73 -1.48 18.12
N LYS A 81 -9.40 -0.36 17.78
CA LYS A 81 -9.08 0.46 16.62
C LYS A 81 -7.65 0.98 16.71
N ASN A 82 -7.23 1.54 17.85
CA ASN A 82 -5.88 2.06 18.03
C ASN A 82 -4.83 0.95 17.91
N THR A 83 -5.10 -0.25 18.46
CA THR A 83 -4.22 -1.42 18.30
C THR A 83 -4.12 -1.82 16.82
N LEU A 84 -5.25 -1.90 16.12
CA LEU A 84 -5.28 -2.22 14.70
C LEU A 84 -4.58 -1.17 13.85
N GLU A 85 -4.71 0.12 14.16
CA GLU A 85 -3.98 1.19 13.49
C GLU A 85 -2.46 1.06 13.68
N ALA A 86 -2.01 0.72 14.89
CA ALA A 86 -0.60 0.46 15.17
C ALA A 86 -0.08 -0.79 14.43
N ASP A 87 -0.85 -1.88 14.42
CA ASP A 87 -0.54 -3.09 13.68
C ASP A 87 -0.51 -2.83 12.17
N LEU A 88 -1.42 -2.01 11.66
CA LEU A 88 -1.49 -1.64 10.24
C LEU A 88 -0.25 -0.84 9.83
N VAL A 89 0.28 0.05 10.69
CA VAL A 89 1.57 0.74 10.44
C VAL A 89 2.74 -0.25 10.37
N LEU A 90 2.76 -1.25 11.25
CA LEU A 90 3.78 -2.32 11.22
C LEU A 90 3.65 -3.21 9.98
N ILE A 91 2.43 -3.54 9.56
CA ILE A 91 2.17 -4.31 8.34
C ILE A 91 2.57 -3.50 7.12
N ARG A 92 2.25 -2.19 7.08
CA ARG A 92 2.64 -1.28 5.99
C ARG A 92 4.15 -1.18 5.81
N SER A 93 4.93 -1.05 6.88
CA SER A 93 6.39 -1.00 6.77
C SER A 93 7.00 -2.32 6.28
N ARG A 94 6.28 -3.43 6.50
CA ARG A 94 6.68 -4.79 6.10
C ARG A 94 6.17 -5.19 4.72
N MET A 95 5.13 -4.54 4.20
CA MET A 95 4.55 -4.83 2.89
C MET A 95 5.52 -4.37 1.80
N LYS A 96 6.26 -5.34 1.25
CA LYS A 96 7.16 -5.14 0.13
C LYS A 96 6.45 -5.63 -1.13
N VAL A 97 6.20 -4.71 -2.04
CA VAL A 97 5.83 -5.06 -3.41
C VAL A 97 7.11 -5.02 -4.23
N ASP A 98 7.50 -6.18 -4.73
CA ASP A 98 8.65 -6.35 -5.61
C ASP A 98 8.20 -6.47 -7.07
N LYS A 99 9.17 -6.41 -7.99
CA LYS A 99 8.90 -6.56 -9.42
C LYS A 99 8.29 -7.93 -9.76
N GLN A 100 8.63 -8.96 -8.98
CA GLN A 100 8.07 -10.30 -9.14
C GLN A 100 6.56 -10.32 -8.82
N ASP A 101 6.13 -9.61 -7.79
CA ASP A 101 4.71 -9.51 -7.43
C ASP A 101 3.92 -8.83 -8.55
N VAL A 102 4.46 -7.74 -9.10
CA VAL A 102 3.87 -7.06 -10.27
C VAL A 102 3.70 -8.03 -11.44
N GLN A 103 4.72 -8.81 -11.76
CA GLN A 103 4.67 -9.79 -12.86
C GLN A 103 3.65 -10.90 -12.58
N GLN A 104 3.55 -11.35 -11.33
CA GLN A 104 2.59 -12.37 -10.92
C GLN A 104 1.15 -11.87 -11.10
N TYR A 105 0.85 -10.63 -10.70
CA TYR A 105 -0.49 -10.06 -10.86
C TYR A 105 -0.83 -9.73 -12.32
N GLN A 106 0.15 -9.34 -13.13
CA GLN A 106 0.01 -9.22 -14.59
C GLN A 106 -0.34 -10.57 -15.24
N TYR A 107 0.37 -11.63 -14.85
CA TYR A 107 0.08 -12.98 -15.33
C TYR A 107 -1.35 -13.39 -14.91
N LYS A 108 -1.71 -13.20 -13.64
CA LYS A 108 -3.04 -13.54 -13.12
C LYS A 108 -4.16 -12.76 -13.82
N ASN A 109 -3.97 -11.47 -14.10
CA ASN A 109 -4.93 -10.68 -14.87
C ASN A 109 -5.06 -11.20 -16.31
N SER A 110 -3.95 -11.62 -16.94
CA SER A 110 -4.00 -12.20 -18.29
C SER A 110 -4.76 -13.54 -18.32
N GLU A 111 -4.63 -14.35 -17.27
CA GLU A 111 -5.35 -15.61 -17.10
C GLU A 111 -6.86 -15.37 -16.93
N VAL A 112 -7.24 -14.48 -16.00
CA VAL A 112 -8.65 -14.07 -15.80
C VAL A 112 -9.24 -13.50 -17.08
N LYS A 113 -8.48 -12.68 -17.82
CA LYS A 113 -8.92 -12.13 -19.11
C LYS A 113 -9.24 -13.23 -20.13
N ARG A 114 -8.42 -14.27 -20.20
CA ARG A 114 -8.66 -15.43 -21.07
C ARG A 114 -9.91 -16.20 -20.66
N GLU A 115 -10.07 -16.49 -19.37
CA GLU A 115 -11.24 -17.20 -18.82
C GLU A 115 -12.54 -16.43 -19.08
N VAL A 116 -12.55 -15.13 -18.78
CA VAL A 116 -13.69 -14.23 -19.01
C VAL A 116 -14.04 -14.19 -20.50
N GLN A 117 -13.07 -14.14 -21.40
CA GLN A 117 -13.33 -14.14 -22.85
C GLN A 117 -14.01 -15.42 -23.32
N VAL A 118 -13.54 -16.59 -22.84
CA VAL A 118 -14.17 -17.89 -23.16
C VAL A 118 -15.60 -17.94 -22.64
N ALA A 119 -15.82 -17.57 -21.38
CA ALA A 119 -17.15 -17.55 -20.78
C ALA A 119 -18.10 -16.59 -21.52
N LYS A 120 -17.63 -15.40 -21.92
CA LYS A 120 -18.44 -14.44 -22.69
C LYS A 120 -18.88 -14.98 -24.04
N ILE A 121 -18.04 -15.73 -24.74
CA ILE A 121 -18.40 -16.32 -26.04
C ILE A 121 -19.55 -17.32 -25.86
N GLU A 122 -19.48 -18.16 -24.82
CA GLU A 122 -20.52 -19.12 -24.50
C GLU A 122 -21.84 -18.43 -24.11
N LEU A 123 -21.78 -17.45 -23.22
CA LEU A 123 -22.95 -16.66 -22.79
C LEU A 123 -23.57 -15.89 -23.96
N MET A 124 -22.77 -15.30 -24.85
CA MET A 124 -23.29 -14.64 -26.06
C MET A 124 -24.04 -15.61 -26.97
N LYS A 125 -23.54 -16.84 -27.12
CA LYS A 125 -24.23 -17.89 -27.90
C LYS A 125 -25.56 -18.27 -27.24
N GLN A 126 -25.58 -18.49 -25.92
CA GLN A 126 -26.81 -18.78 -25.19
C GLN A 126 -27.83 -17.65 -25.33
N ARG A 127 -27.38 -16.39 -25.25
CA ARG A 127 -28.23 -15.22 -25.48
C ARG A 127 -28.83 -15.19 -26.88
N THR A 128 -28.06 -15.50 -27.92
CA THR A 128 -28.57 -15.55 -29.30
C THR A 128 -29.59 -16.68 -29.48
N ASP A 129 -29.36 -17.84 -28.86
CA ASP A 129 -30.28 -18.97 -28.90
C ASP A 129 -31.60 -18.61 -28.21
N LEU A 130 -31.55 -18.00 -27.02
CA LEU A 130 -32.73 -17.52 -26.31
C LEU A 130 -33.47 -16.40 -27.07
N ALA A 131 -32.75 -15.48 -27.73
CA ALA A 131 -33.36 -14.43 -28.55
C ALA A 131 -34.12 -15.00 -29.77
N SER A 132 -33.61 -16.08 -30.36
CA SER A 132 -34.31 -16.80 -31.43
C SER A 132 -35.59 -17.48 -30.92
N GLN A 133 -35.53 -18.11 -29.73
CA GLN A 133 -36.71 -18.70 -29.07
C GLN A 133 -37.74 -17.63 -28.71
N LYS A 134 -37.30 -16.47 -28.22
CA LYS A 134 -38.18 -15.33 -27.94
C LYS A 134 -38.92 -14.91 -29.20
N SER A 135 -38.20 -14.76 -30.32
CA SER A 135 -38.79 -14.34 -31.59
C SER A 135 -39.87 -15.32 -32.07
N TYR A 136 -39.60 -16.63 -31.97
CA TYR A 136 -40.58 -17.67 -32.27
C TYR A 136 -41.83 -17.59 -31.37
N MET A 137 -41.66 -17.43 -30.06
CA MET A 137 -42.78 -17.34 -29.11
C MET A 137 -43.57 -16.03 -29.27
N GLN A 138 -42.90 -14.95 -29.64
CA GLN A 138 -43.53 -13.67 -29.96
C GLN A 138 -44.40 -13.80 -31.22
N GLU A 139 -43.92 -14.44 -32.28
CA GLU A 139 -44.72 -14.72 -33.47
C GLU A 139 -45.95 -15.60 -33.16
N GLU A 140 -45.81 -16.57 -32.25
CA GLU A 140 -46.94 -17.39 -31.81
C GLU A 140 -47.97 -16.56 -31.02
N LEU A 141 -47.49 -15.68 -30.12
CA LEU A 141 -48.34 -14.73 -29.39
C LEU A 141 -49.10 -13.81 -30.35
N ASP A 142 -48.42 -13.25 -31.35
CA ASP A 142 -49.03 -12.35 -32.34
C ASP A 142 -50.10 -13.09 -33.16
N LYS A 143 -49.81 -14.32 -33.62
CA LYS A 143 -50.79 -15.18 -34.32
C LYS A 143 -52.03 -15.48 -33.46
N LEU A 144 -51.86 -15.70 -32.16
CA LEU A 144 -52.97 -15.96 -31.23
C LEU A 144 -53.76 -14.68 -30.94
N SER A 145 -53.09 -13.55 -30.77
CA SER A 145 -53.72 -12.23 -30.58
C SER A 145 -54.59 -11.86 -31.78
N ASP A 146 -54.06 -12.01 -33.00
CA ASP A 146 -54.77 -11.76 -34.26
C ASP A 146 -55.97 -12.70 -34.43
N ARG A 147 -55.78 -14.01 -34.15
CA ARG A 147 -56.85 -15.02 -34.26
C ARG A 147 -58.03 -14.71 -33.35
N TYR A 148 -57.78 -14.23 -32.14
CA TYR A 148 -58.84 -13.97 -31.14
C TYR A 148 -59.28 -12.49 -31.08
N LYS A 149 -58.70 -11.61 -31.92
CA LYS A 149 -58.97 -10.16 -31.94
C LYS A 149 -58.80 -9.50 -30.56
N ILE A 150 -57.90 -10.04 -29.75
CA ILE A 150 -57.55 -9.45 -28.45
C ILE A 150 -56.45 -8.44 -28.73
N SER A 151 -56.81 -7.15 -28.75
CA SER A 151 -55.84 -6.07 -29.00
C SER A 151 -54.73 -6.10 -27.95
N LEU A 152 -53.48 -6.15 -28.42
CA LEU A 152 -52.29 -5.99 -27.58
C LEU A 152 -52.29 -4.67 -26.79
N SER A 153 -53.13 -3.68 -27.15
CA SER A 153 -53.27 -2.44 -26.38
C SER A 153 -53.91 -2.60 -24.99
N ASN A 154 -54.63 -3.69 -24.72
CA ASN A 154 -55.22 -4.01 -23.39
C ASN A 154 -54.29 -4.87 -22.51
N LEU A 155 -52.99 -4.86 -22.78
CA LEU A 155 -51.95 -5.75 -22.24
C LEU A 155 -51.92 -5.86 -20.70
N ARG A 156 -52.10 -4.75 -19.96
CA ARG A 156 -52.00 -4.75 -18.50
C ARG A 156 -53.01 -5.69 -17.81
N GLN A 157 -54.25 -5.75 -18.30
CA GLN A 157 -55.28 -6.62 -17.71
C GLN A 157 -55.01 -8.10 -18.00
N ILE A 158 -54.42 -8.40 -19.16
CA ILE A 158 -54.06 -9.77 -19.58
C ILE A 158 -52.78 -10.23 -18.88
N GLU A 159 -51.83 -9.31 -18.66
CA GLU A 159 -50.57 -9.51 -17.96
C GLU A 159 -50.75 -9.75 -16.46
N ASP A 160 -51.64 -8.98 -15.82
CA ASP A 160 -51.96 -9.12 -14.39
C ASP A 160 -52.97 -10.24 -14.10
N TRP A 161 -53.42 -10.94 -15.15
CA TRP A 161 -54.49 -11.93 -15.08
C TRP A 161 -55.75 -11.33 -14.42
N GLU A 162 -56.18 -10.16 -14.86
CA GLU A 162 -57.42 -9.48 -14.44
C GLU A 162 -58.40 -9.42 -15.63
N ILE A 163 -58.79 -10.60 -16.13
CA ILE A 163 -59.61 -10.79 -17.33
C ILE A 163 -61.11 -10.66 -17.01
N SER A 164 -61.81 -9.71 -17.64
CA SER A 164 -63.27 -9.62 -17.62
C SER A 164 -63.89 -10.44 -18.76
N ALA A 165 -64.09 -11.74 -18.54
CA ALA A 165 -64.79 -12.63 -19.47
C ALA A 165 -65.86 -13.46 -18.76
N GLU A 166 -67.02 -13.60 -19.40
CA GLU A 166 -68.21 -14.26 -18.85
C GLU A 166 -68.47 -15.62 -19.50
N THR A 167 -68.04 -15.84 -20.75
CA THR A 167 -68.23 -17.12 -21.45
C THR A 167 -66.98 -17.99 -21.45
N ILE A 168 -67.16 -19.32 -21.53
CA ILE A 168 -66.06 -20.31 -21.62
C ILE A 168 -65.21 -20.07 -22.88
N SER A 169 -65.81 -19.60 -23.98
CA SER A 169 -65.07 -19.34 -25.23
C SER A 169 -64.19 -18.10 -25.15
N GLU A 170 -64.63 -17.04 -24.48
CA GLU A 170 -63.83 -15.84 -24.23
C GLU A 170 -62.69 -16.11 -23.23
N LEU A 171 -62.99 -16.88 -22.17
CA LEU A 171 -61.96 -17.31 -21.21
C LEU A 171 -60.89 -18.18 -21.86
N TYR A 172 -61.27 -19.10 -22.75
CA TYR A 172 -60.31 -19.91 -23.52
C TYR A 172 -59.36 -19.05 -24.36
N ALA A 173 -59.91 -18.08 -25.10
CA ALA A 173 -59.13 -17.15 -25.90
C ALA A 173 -58.16 -16.33 -25.01
N ALA A 174 -58.67 -15.74 -23.93
CA ALA A 174 -57.87 -14.94 -23.01
C ALA A 174 -56.76 -15.76 -22.32
N PHE A 175 -57.06 -16.97 -21.83
CA PHE A 175 -56.05 -17.82 -21.20
C PHE A 175 -54.97 -18.29 -22.17
N SER A 176 -55.32 -18.56 -23.44
CA SER A 176 -54.34 -18.95 -24.45
C SER A 176 -53.34 -17.82 -24.75
N VAL A 177 -53.83 -16.56 -24.83
CA VAL A 177 -53.00 -15.38 -25.05
C VAL A 177 -52.18 -15.04 -23.80
N SER A 178 -52.78 -15.06 -22.60
CA SER A 178 -52.06 -14.84 -21.33
C SER A 178 -50.97 -15.88 -21.08
N PHE A 179 -51.20 -17.14 -21.47
CA PHE A 179 -50.21 -18.20 -21.36
C PHE A 179 -49.03 -17.98 -22.31
N ALA A 180 -49.28 -17.67 -23.59
CA ALA A 180 -48.23 -17.36 -24.55
C ALA A 180 -47.40 -16.13 -24.10
N LEU A 181 -48.07 -15.09 -23.58
CA LEU A 181 -47.41 -13.92 -23.01
C LEU A 181 -46.53 -14.27 -21.80
N ALA A 182 -47.00 -15.16 -20.91
CA ALA A 182 -46.18 -15.63 -19.79
C ALA A 182 -44.95 -16.41 -20.26
N GLN A 183 -45.02 -17.15 -21.36
CA GLN A 183 -43.84 -17.82 -21.94
C GLN A 183 -42.82 -16.83 -22.49
N VAL A 184 -43.28 -15.77 -23.18
CA VAL A 184 -42.40 -14.69 -23.66
C VAL A 184 -41.68 -14.03 -22.48
N PHE A 185 -42.41 -13.70 -21.40
CA PHE A 185 -41.81 -13.11 -20.21
C PHE A 185 -40.79 -14.03 -19.52
N LEU A 186 -41.03 -15.34 -19.48
CA LEU A 186 -40.07 -16.29 -18.94
C LEU A 186 -38.76 -16.29 -19.76
N ILE A 187 -38.85 -16.24 -21.09
CA ILE A 187 -37.66 -16.16 -21.95
C ILE A 187 -36.95 -14.81 -21.75
N ASP A 188 -37.69 -13.71 -21.61
CA ASP A 188 -37.11 -12.40 -21.33
C ASP A 188 -36.30 -12.37 -20.03
N GLN A 189 -36.81 -13.00 -18.98
CA GLN A 189 -36.08 -13.13 -17.73
C GLN A 189 -34.81 -13.96 -17.90
N LYS A 190 -34.87 -15.08 -18.63
CA LYS A 190 -33.68 -15.90 -18.93
C LYS A 190 -32.64 -15.13 -19.74
N ILE A 191 -33.08 -14.28 -20.68
CA ILE A 191 -32.17 -13.39 -21.42
C ILE A 191 -31.50 -12.39 -20.47
N GLU A 192 -32.25 -11.85 -19.52
CA GLU A 192 -31.70 -10.94 -18.51
C GLU A 192 -30.72 -11.66 -17.57
N THR A 193 -30.97 -12.93 -17.19
CA THR A 193 -30.01 -13.76 -16.43
C THR A 193 -28.67 -13.81 -17.15
N VAL A 194 -28.67 -14.20 -18.43
CA VAL A 194 -27.43 -14.24 -19.23
C VAL A 194 -26.77 -12.86 -19.33
N ARG A 195 -27.56 -11.77 -19.35
CA ARG A 195 -27.03 -10.40 -19.35
C ARG A 195 -26.34 -10.06 -18.03
N ILE A 196 -26.90 -10.46 -16.89
CA ILE A 196 -26.27 -10.23 -15.58
C ILE A 196 -25.01 -11.07 -15.45
N GLU A 197 -25.03 -12.32 -15.88
CA GLU A 197 -23.82 -13.16 -15.93
C GLU A 197 -22.71 -12.49 -16.77
N LEU A 198 -23.04 -11.91 -17.93
CA LEU A 198 -22.08 -11.12 -18.71
C LEU A 198 -21.51 -9.93 -17.93
N LEU A 199 -22.35 -9.21 -17.18
CA LEU A 199 -21.91 -8.10 -16.31
C LEU A 199 -21.04 -8.57 -15.15
N ILE A 200 -21.30 -9.76 -14.59
CA ILE A 200 -20.45 -10.39 -13.56
C ILE A 200 -19.08 -10.70 -14.15
N GLN A 201 -19.01 -11.24 -15.37
CA GLN A 201 -17.73 -11.47 -16.04
C GLN A 201 -16.96 -10.16 -16.30
N ASP A 202 -17.67 -9.09 -16.67
CA ASP A 202 -17.07 -7.75 -16.78
C ASP A 202 -16.58 -7.23 -15.43
N ALA A 203 -17.33 -7.45 -14.34
CA ALA A 203 -16.93 -7.04 -13.01
C ALA A 203 -15.66 -7.77 -12.55
N LYS A 204 -15.56 -9.09 -12.78
CA LYS A 204 -14.35 -9.89 -12.50
C LYS A 204 -13.12 -9.36 -13.23
N LEU A 205 -13.25 -9.02 -14.51
CA LEU A 205 -12.14 -8.44 -15.28
C LEU A 205 -11.72 -7.08 -14.74
N VAL A 206 -12.69 -6.21 -14.44
CA VAL A 206 -12.43 -4.88 -13.87
C VAL A 206 -11.77 -4.98 -12.50
N GLN A 207 -12.17 -5.94 -11.66
CA GLN A 207 -11.56 -6.19 -10.37
C GLN A 207 -10.09 -6.65 -10.53
N ALA A 208 -9.83 -7.61 -11.42
CA ALA A 208 -8.47 -8.08 -11.69
C ALA A 208 -7.57 -6.96 -12.21
N GLN A 209 -8.09 -6.10 -13.10
CA GLN A 209 -7.41 -4.90 -13.58
C GLN A 209 -7.15 -3.88 -12.46
N ALA A 210 -8.15 -3.61 -11.62
CA ALA A 210 -8.02 -2.70 -10.48
C ALA A 210 -6.91 -3.17 -9.53
N LEU A 211 -6.83 -4.48 -9.30
CA LEU A 211 -5.83 -5.10 -8.45
C LEU A 211 -4.42 -5.01 -9.07
N GLU A 212 -4.27 -5.30 -10.37
CA GLU A 212 -3.01 -5.07 -11.08
C GLU A 212 -2.57 -3.59 -10.99
N ASP A 213 -3.47 -2.66 -11.29
CA ASP A 213 -3.22 -1.22 -11.23
C ASP A 213 -2.82 -0.77 -9.82
N ALA A 214 -3.46 -1.31 -8.77
CA ALA A 214 -3.11 -1.04 -7.38
C ALA A 214 -1.71 -1.56 -7.03
N VAL A 215 -1.37 -2.78 -7.42
CA VAL A 215 -0.03 -3.35 -7.20
C VAL A 215 1.04 -2.55 -7.94
N LEU A 216 0.78 -2.16 -9.19
CA LEU A 216 1.67 -1.29 -9.97
C LEU A 216 1.86 0.07 -9.30
N SER A 217 0.77 0.67 -8.82
CA SER A 217 0.79 1.94 -8.12
C SER A 217 1.56 1.81 -6.80
N LEU A 218 1.30 0.80 -5.96
CA LEU A 218 2.04 0.52 -4.73
C LEU A 218 3.52 0.25 -5.00
N TYR A 219 3.85 -0.46 -6.08
CA TYR A 219 5.23 -0.63 -6.50
C TYR A 219 5.89 0.72 -6.82
N ALA A 220 5.21 1.60 -7.56
CA ALA A 220 5.69 2.94 -7.85
C ALA A 220 5.87 3.80 -6.58
N VAL A 221 4.93 3.71 -5.63
CA VAL A 221 5.01 4.33 -4.28
C VAL A 221 6.24 3.83 -3.54
N SER A 222 6.39 2.51 -3.43
CA SER A 222 7.46 1.87 -2.67
C SER A 222 8.87 2.15 -3.23
N GLN A 223 8.97 2.41 -4.53
CA GLN A 223 10.22 2.72 -5.23
C GLN A 223 10.46 4.23 -5.37
N ALA A 224 9.59 5.09 -4.79
CA ALA A 224 9.65 6.55 -4.89
C ALA A 224 9.79 7.05 -6.35
N LYS A 225 9.09 6.41 -7.29
CA LYS A 225 9.16 6.74 -8.74
C LYS A 225 8.26 7.92 -9.15
N PHE A 226 7.58 8.57 -8.22
CA PHE A 226 6.83 9.79 -8.50
C PHE A 226 7.82 10.96 -8.56
N TYR A 227 8.44 11.12 -9.72
CA TYR A 227 9.33 12.26 -10.01
C TYR A 227 8.54 13.56 -10.25
N ASP A 228 7.24 13.44 -10.51
CA ASP A 228 6.36 14.53 -10.93
C ASP A 228 5.07 14.58 -10.10
N SER A 229 4.79 15.75 -9.54
CA SER A 229 3.56 16.09 -8.83
C SER A 229 2.35 15.85 -9.72
N ASP A 230 2.45 16.19 -11.00
CA ASP A 230 1.35 16.10 -11.97
C ASP A 230 0.95 14.65 -12.23
N HIS A 231 1.92 13.74 -12.25
CA HIS A 231 1.66 12.30 -12.39
C HIS A 231 0.94 11.73 -11.15
N LEU A 232 1.27 12.21 -9.95
CA LEU A 232 0.58 11.80 -8.72
C LEU A 232 -0.87 12.32 -8.71
N GLU A 233 -1.10 13.57 -9.10
CA GLU A 233 -2.44 14.14 -9.20
C GLU A 233 -3.28 13.46 -10.28
N ALA A 234 -2.72 13.16 -11.45
CA ALA A 234 -3.39 12.40 -12.50
C ALA A 234 -3.79 10.99 -12.02
N LEU A 235 -2.92 10.33 -11.25
CA LEU A 235 -3.22 9.02 -10.66
C LEU A 235 -4.35 9.12 -9.62
N ARG A 236 -4.33 10.13 -8.73
CA ARG A 236 -5.43 10.40 -7.77
C ARG A 236 -6.75 10.66 -8.50
N ALA A 237 -6.73 11.48 -9.55
CA ALA A 237 -7.92 11.76 -10.35
C ALA A 237 -8.50 10.49 -10.97
N ARG A 238 -7.65 9.63 -11.56
CA ARG A 238 -8.06 8.33 -12.12
C ARG A 238 -8.75 7.45 -11.08
N TYR A 239 -8.19 7.30 -9.88
CA TYR A 239 -8.82 6.51 -8.81
C TYR A 239 -10.11 7.14 -8.28
N LYS A 240 -10.19 8.48 -8.23
CA LYS A 240 -11.41 9.20 -7.83
C LYS A 240 -12.54 9.01 -8.84
N ASP A 241 -12.24 9.09 -10.13
CA ASP A 241 -13.21 8.84 -11.20
C ASP A 241 -13.69 7.38 -11.16
N PHE A 242 -12.77 6.44 -10.94
CA PHE A 242 -13.10 5.03 -10.82
C PHE A 242 -13.98 4.74 -9.59
N LYS A 243 -13.70 5.40 -8.45
CA LYS A 243 -14.56 5.36 -7.26
C LYS A 243 -15.97 5.83 -7.57
N ASN A 244 -16.11 7.02 -8.15
CA ASN A 244 -17.41 7.61 -8.47
C ASN A 244 -18.21 6.73 -9.43
N SER A 245 -17.55 6.21 -10.48
CA SER A 245 -18.16 5.28 -11.44
C SER A 245 -18.64 4.00 -10.74
N THR A 246 -17.83 3.41 -9.86
CA THR A 246 -18.17 2.16 -9.16
C THR A 246 -19.33 2.35 -8.18
N GLN A 247 -19.35 3.46 -7.43
CA GLN A 247 -20.46 3.79 -6.53
C GLN A 247 -21.78 3.98 -7.27
N ASN A 248 -21.75 4.68 -8.42
CA ASN A 248 -22.94 4.85 -9.25
C ASN A 248 -23.48 3.50 -9.77
N MET A 249 -22.58 2.60 -10.17
CA MET A 249 -22.96 1.25 -10.62
C MET A 249 -23.56 0.40 -9.49
N ILE A 250 -22.98 0.43 -8.28
CA ILE A 250 -23.53 -0.26 -7.11
C ILE A 250 -24.96 0.22 -6.84
N LYS A 251 -25.17 1.53 -6.82
CA LYS A 251 -26.51 2.10 -6.61
C LYS A 251 -27.51 1.65 -7.68
N LEU A 252 -27.10 1.68 -8.96
CA LEU A 252 -27.92 1.20 -10.06
C LEU A 252 -28.34 -0.26 -9.87
N TYR A 253 -27.44 -1.13 -9.43
CA TYR A 253 -27.73 -2.54 -9.21
C TYR A 253 -28.58 -2.81 -7.96
N GLN A 254 -28.41 -2.01 -6.90
CA GLN A 254 -29.30 -2.04 -5.74
C GLN A 254 -30.73 -1.65 -6.12
N ASP A 255 -30.90 -0.59 -6.92
CA ASP A 255 -32.21 -0.17 -7.41
C ASP A 255 -32.87 -1.30 -8.25
N ARG A 256 -32.09 -2.00 -9.10
CA ARG A 256 -32.59 -3.16 -9.86
C ARG A 256 -32.96 -4.37 -8.98
N ALA A 257 -32.19 -4.65 -7.94
CA ALA A 257 -32.54 -5.71 -6.99
C ALA A 257 -33.87 -5.41 -6.25
N ILE A 258 -34.12 -4.13 -5.92
CA ILE A 258 -35.40 -3.69 -5.34
C ILE A 258 -36.55 -3.86 -6.34
N GLU A 259 -36.33 -3.52 -7.61
CA GLU A 259 -37.31 -3.75 -8.69
C GLU A 259 -37.68 -5.24 -8.83
N LEU A 260 -36.69 -6.14 -8.80
CA LEU A 260 -36.92 -7.59 -8.84
C LEU A 260 -37.75 -8.06 -7.64
N HIS A 261 -37.46 -7.57 -6.44
CA HIS A 261 -38.25 -7.90 -5.26
C HIS A 261 -39.73 -7.47 -5.38
N ASN A 262 -39.97 -6.29 -5.97
CA ASN A 262 -41.33 -5.83 -6.27
C ASN A 262 -41.99 -6.68 -7.37
N PHE A 263 -41.22 -7.12 -8.35
CA PHE A 263 -41.69 -8.01 -9.41
C PHE A 263 -42.12 -9.38 -8.84
N THR A 264 -41.35 -9.98 -7.92
CA THR A 264 -41.75 -11.23 -7.22
C THR A 264 -43.07 -11.08 -6.49
N LYS A 265 -43.30 -9.94 -5.82
CA LYS A 265 -44.60 -9.64 -5.19
C LYS A 265 -45.74 -9.59 -6.21
N ALA A 266 -45.51 -8.99 -7.38
CA ALA A 266 -46.50 -8.96 -8.46
C ALA A 266 -46.82 -10.35 -9.00
N GLN A 267 -45.82 -11.24 -9.11
CA GLN A 267 -46.02 -12.63 -9.54
C GLN A 267 -46.89 -13.44 -8.57
N TYR A 268 -46.73 -13.27 -7.25
CA TYR A 268 -47.63 -13.89 -6.27
C TYR A 268 -49.09 -13.46 -6.46
N LYS A 269 -49.33 -12.19 -6.81
CA LYS A 269 -50.68 -11.70 -7.16
C LYS A 269 -51.22 -12.41 -8.40
N LYS A 270 -50.39 -12.60 -9.45
CA LYS A 270 -50.77 -13.35 -10.66
C LYS A 270 -51.13 -14.81 -10.36
N ILE A 271 -50.36 -15.50 -9.51
CA ILE A 271 -50.67 -16.87 -9.06
C ILE A 271 -52.03 -16.93 -8.36
N GLN A 272 -52.32 -15.98 -7.47
CA GLN A 272 -53.62 -15.92 -6.78
C GLN A 272 -54.77 -15.69 -7.76
N ASN A 273 -54.58 -14.80 -8.75
CA ASN A 273 -55.58 -14.54 -9.78
C ASN A 273 -55.84 -15.79 -10.63
N ILE A 274 -54.80 -16.52 -11.06
CA ILE A 274 -54.95 -17.77 -11.83
C ILE A 274 -55.70 -18.84 -11.03
N LYS A 275 -55.42 -18.98 -9.72
CA LYS A 275 -56.17 -19.90 -8.85
C LYS A 275 -57.65 -19.52 -8.76
N LYS A 276 -57.98 -18.22 -8.64
CA LYS A 276 -59.37 -17.74 -8.70
C LYS A 276 -60.04 -18.10 -10.03
N TYR A 277 -59.33 -18.05 -11.16
CA TYR A 277 -59.87 -18.49 -12.45
C TYR A 277 -60.03 -20.02 -12.56
N GLN A 278 -59.19 -20.82 -11.91
CA GLN A 278 -59.41 -22.27 -11.81
C GLN A 278 -60.70 -22.58 -11.05
N ASP A 279 -60.97 -21.85 -9.96
CA ASP A 279 -62.21 -21.98 -9.20
C ASP A 279 -63.43 -21.48 -9.97
N LYS A 280 -63.31 -20.36 -10.69
CA LYS A 280 -64.34 -19.84 -11.61
C LYS A 280 -64.64 -20.81 -12.75
N LEU A 281 -63.62 -21.49 -13.29
CA LEU A 281 -63.82 -22.50 -14.32
C LEU A 281 -64.65 -23.68 -13.77
N ARG A 282 -64.45 -24.06 -12.50
CA ARG A 282 -65.19 -25.14 -11.83
C ARG A 282 -66.64 -24.77 -11.48
N SER A 283 -66.98 -23.47 -11.43
CA SER A 283 -68.32 -23.00 -11.07
C SER A 283 -69.28 -22.85 -12.26
N PHE A 284 -68.86 -23.14 -13.50
CA PHE A 284 -69.76 -23.12 -14.67
C PHE A 284 -70.77 -24.27 -14.66
N SER A 285 -71.96 -24.04 -15.24
CA SER A 285 -73.03 -25.04 -15.27
C SER A 285 -72.69 -26.24 -16.17
N VAL A 286 -73.24 -27.41 -15.88
CA VAL A 286 -73.00 -28.66 -16.64
C VAL A 286 -73.41 -28.54 -18.11
N ASN A 287 -74.41 -27.70 -18.41
CA ASN A 287 -74.89 -27.45 -19.78
C ASN A 287 -73.89 -26.60 -20.58
N ASP A 288 -73.27 -25.58 -19.97
CA ASP A 288 -72.27 -24.74 -20.65
C ASP A 288 -70.97 -25.52 -20.93
N VAL A 289 -70.62 -26.44 -20.03
CA VAL A 289 -69.44 -27.31 -20.15
C VAL A 289 -69.60 -28.34 -21.25
N THR A 290 -70.80 -28.94 -21.42
CA THR A 290 -71.04 -29.93 -22.48
C THR A 290 -71.02 -29.31 -23.88
N VAL A 291 -71.51 -28.09 -24.05
CA VAL A 291 -71.45 -27.34 -25.33
C VAL A 291 -70.01 -26.96 -25.71
N ASN A 292 -69.15 -26.67 -24.72
CA ASN A 292 -67.77 -26.20 -24.94
C ASN A 292 -66.69 -27.16 -24.43
N GLN A 293 -66.97 -28.46 -24.39
CA GLN A 293 -66.17 -29.46 -23.66
C GLN A 293 -64.66 -29.44 -23.99
N ARG A 294 -64.31 -29.27 -25.28
CA ARG A 294 -62.92 -29.17 -25.71
C ARG A 294 -62.22 -27.91 -25.19
N LYS A 295 -62.85 -26.74 -25.35
CA LYS A 295 -62.32 -25.44 -24.89
C LYS A 295 -62.21 -25.40 -23.37
N PHE A 296 -63.17 -26.00 -22.66
CA PHE A 296 -63.15 -26.14 -21.21
C PHE A 296 -61.93 -26.94 -20.73
N LYS A 297 -61.71 -28.13 -21.31
CA LYS A 297 -60.56 -28.98 -20.96
C LYS A 297 -59.23 -28.32 -21.29
N GLU A 298 -59.11 -27.72 -22.46
CA GLU A 298 -57.90 -27.01 -22.87
C GLU A 298 -57.63 -25.76 -22.01
N SER A 299 -58.66 -25.03 -21.58
CA SER A 299 -58.54 -23.90 -20.63
C SER A 299 -57.95 -24.33 -19.29
N GLY A 300 -58.40 -25.47 -18.74
CA GLY A 300 -57.82 -26.02 -17.51
C GLY A 300 -56.34 -26.40 -17.68
N VAL A 301 -55.96 -26.90 -18.85
CA VAL A 301 -54.55 -27.20 -19.19
C VAL A 301 -53.73 -25.92 -19.29
N PHE A 302 -54.24 -24.87 -19.95
CA PHE A 302 -53.56 -23.58 -20.03
C PHE A 302 -53.33 -22.94 -18.67
N LEU A 303 -54.34 -22.94 -17.78
CA LEU A 303 -54.18 -22.42 -16.42
C LEU A 303 -53.14 -23.20 -15.61
N THR A 304 -53.12 -24.53 -15.73
CA THR A 304 -52.13 -25.38 -15.04
C THR A 304 -50.71 -25.11 -15.55
N LYS A 305 -50.54 -25.01 -16.88
CA LYS A 305 -49.24 -24.69 -17.48
C LYS A 305 -48.81 -23.26 -17.18
N ALA A 306 -49.75 -22.32 -17.12
CA ALA A 306 -49.47 -20.92 -16.76
C ALA A 306 -48.96 -20.80 -15.32
N LEU A 307 -49.54 -21.54 -14.36
CA LEU A 307 -49.00 -21.63 -13.00
C LEU A 307 -47.56 -22.13 -13.01
N GLN A 308 -47.28 -23.22 -13.73
CA GLN A 308 -45.91 -23.77 -13.84
C GLN A 308 -44.93 -22.75 -14.44
N VAL A 309 -45.34 -22.01 -15.48
CA VAL A 309 -44.49 -20.98 -16.10
C VAL A 309 -44.25 -19.81 -15.15
N ILE A 310 -45.25 -19.37 -14.39
CA ILE A 310 -45.10 -18.28 -13.43
C ILE A 310 -44.28 -18.70 -12.21
N ASP A 311 -44.41 -19.95 -11.75
CA ASP A 311 -43.52 -20.51 -10.72
C ASP A 311 -42.07 -20.54 -11.22
N GLN A 312 -41.84 -20.97 -12.48
CA GLN A 312 -40.51 -20.88 -13.10
C GLN A 312 -40.00 -19.43 -13.21
N GLN A 313 -40.88 -18.46 -13.50
CA GLN A 313 -40.50 -17.04 -13.51
C GLN A 313 -40.06 -16.58 -12.12
N ASN A 314 -40.72 -17.04 -11.04
CA ASN A 314 -40.30 -16.74 -9.66
C ASN A 314 -38.94 -17.35 -9.33
N ASP A 315 -38.68 -18.58 -9.76
CA ASP A 315 -37.38 -19.23 -9.57
C ASP A 315 -36.27 -18.46 -10.29
N VAL A 316 -36.48 -18.09 -11.56
CA VAL A 316 -35.52 -17.29 -12.34
C VAL A 316 -35.33 -15.90 -11.74
N THR A 317 -36.40 -15.26 -11.26
CA THR A 317 -36.32 -13.94 -10.59
C THR A 317 -35.52 -14.02 -9.28
N SER A 318 -35.66 -15.12 -8.54
CA SER A 318 -34.89 -15.36 -7.31
C SER A 318 -33.41 -15.55 -7.63
N SER A 319 -33.09 -16.37 -8.64
CA SER A 319 -31.72 -16.53 -9.16
C SER A 319 -31.11 -15.18 -9.61
N LEU A 320 -31.88 -14.36 -10.34
CA LEU A 320 -31.47 -13.02 -10.75
C LEU A 320 -31.14 -12.12 -9.55
N SER A 321 -31.92 -12.20 -8.47
CA SER A 321 -31.64 -11.44 -7.25
C SER A 321 -30.33 -11.86 -6.60
N GLU A 322 -30.00 -13.15 -6.62
CA GLU A 322 -28.72 -13.67 -6.12
C GLU A 322 -27.55 -13.20 -7.00
N GLU A 323 -27.70 -13.28 -8.33
CA GLU A 323 -26.68 -12.80 -9.28
C GLU A 323 -26.41 -11.30 -9.15
N TYR A 324 -27.44 -10.48 -8.93
CA TYR A 324 -27.25 -9.06 -8.63
C TYR A 324 -26.50 -8.83 -7.32
N ALA A 325 -26.74 -9.65 -6.28
CA ALA A 325 -26.00 -9.57 -5.03
C ALA A 325 -24.51 -9.90 -5.26
N THR A 326 -24.20 -10.96 -6.02
CA THR A 326 -22.82 -11.30 -6.41
C THR A 326 -22.17 -10.19 -7.24
N LEU A 327 -22.90 -9.57 -8.16
CA LEU A 327 -22.40 -8.44 -8.95
C LEU A 327 -22.06 -7.23 -8.07
N ILE A 328 -22.91 -6.93 -7.09
CA ILE A 328 -22.68 -5.86 -6.09
C ILE A 328 -21.43 -6.17 -5.28
N GLU A 329 -21.28 -7.40 -4.79
CA GLU A 329 -20.11 -7.86 -4.02
C GLU A 329 -18.80 -7.62 -4.79
N TYR A 330 -18.70 -8.05 -6.05
CA TYR A 330 -17.51 -7.79 -6.87
C TYR A 330 -17.18 -6.30 -7.03
N LYS A 331 -18.20 -5.44 -7.11
CA LYS A 331 -18.02 -3.99 -7.21
C LYS A 331 -17.63 -3.38 -5.86
N GLU A 332 -18.16 -3.87 -4.74
CA GLU A 332 -17.78 -3.45 -3.40
C GLU A 332 -16.33 -3.84 -3.07
N GLU A 333 -15.90 -5.06 -3.42
CA GLU A 333 -14.51 -5.47 -3.28
C GLU A 333 -13.56 -4.56 -4.07
N SER A 334 -13.94 -4.21 -5.30
CA SER A 334 -13.19 -3.24 -6.12
C SER A 334 -13.14 -1.86 -5.45
N LEU A 335 -14.25 -1.42 -4.84
CA LEU A 335 -14.36 -0.15 -4.14
C LEU A 335 -13.47 -0.10 -2.88
N VAL A 336 -13.36 -1.20 -2.13
CA VAL A 336 -12.45 -1.31 -0.98
C VAL A 336 -11.01 -1.09 -1.42
N LEU A 337 -10.59 -1.75 -2.50
CA LEU A 337 -9.25 -1.62 -3.06
C LEU A 337 -8.96 -0.21 -3.59
N ILE A 338 -9.93 0.42 -4.26
CA ILE A 338 -9.83 1.81 -4.73
C ILE A 338 -9.69 2.78 -3.54
N ASN A 339 -10.49 2.61 -2.48
CA ASN A 339 -10.41 3.47 -1.29
C ASN A 339 -9.08 3.30 -0.56
N PHE A 340 -8.57 2.07 -0.45
CA PHE A 340 -7.24 1.80 0.08
C PHE A 340 -6.17 2.55 -0.72
N MET A 341 -6.20 2.46 -2.06
CA MET A 341 -5.25 3.16 -2.91
C MET A 341 -5.35 4.69 -2.79
N LEU A 342 -6.56 5.25 -2.73
CA LEU A 342 -6.73 6.69 -2.50
C LEU A 342 -6.13 7.13 -1.16
N GLN A 343 -6.34 6.36 -0.09
CA GLN A 343 -5.72 6.64 1.21
C GLN A 343 -4.19 6.58 1.14
N GLU A 344 -3.62 5.56 0.49
CA GLU A 344 -2.17 5.48 0.31
C GLU A 344 -1.62 6.64 -0.52
N LEU A 345 -2.32 7.05 -1.58
CA LEU A 345 -1.91 8.18 -2.41
C LEU A 345 -2.05 9.52 -1.68
N ASP A 346 -3.06 9.71 -0.83
CA ASP A 346 -3.25 10.93 -0.04
C ASP A 346 -2.17 11.11 1.04
N LEU A 347 -1.59 10.01 1.54
CA LEU A 347 -0.45 10.03 2.47
C LEU A 347 0.87 10.47 1.80
N ILE A 348 0.91 10.54 0.46
CA ILE A 348 2.10 10.95 -0.29
C ILE A 348 2.06 12.46 -0.52
N GLY A 349 2.76 13.20 0.33
CA GLY A 349 3.05 14.63 0.15
C GLY A 349 4.55 14.92 -0.03
N VAL A 350 4.94 16.20 -0.11
CA VAL A 350 6.35 16.64 -0.18
C VAL A 350 7.18 16.15 1.01
N TRP A 351 6.53 15.95 2.16
CA TRP A 351 7.11 15.44 3.40
C TRP A 351 7.09 13.90 3.51
N HIS A 352 6.64 13.20 2.47
CA HIS A 352 6.52 11.75 2.51
C HIS A 352 7.90 11.11 2.66
N ARG A 353 8.10 10.47 3.81
CA ARG A 353 9.28 9.68 4.10
C ARG A 353 9.09 8.29 3.50
N SER A 354 10.08 7.80 2.77
CA SER A 354 10.08 6.42 2.26
C SER A 354 9.79 5.42 3.38
N ASN A 355 8.80 4.55 3.18
CA ASN A 355 8.46 3.45 4.09
C ASN A 355 9.63 2.45 4.28
N ARG A 356 10.67 2.53 3.43
CA ARG A 356 11.88 1.72 3.52
C ARG A 356 12.98 2.34 4.37
N ALA A 357 12.80 3.58 4.83
CA ALA A 357 13.76 4.26 5.67
C ALA A 357 13.77 3.70 7.09
N VAL A 358 14.91 3.77 7.77
CA VAL A 358 15.06 3.27 9.14
C VAL A 358 14.06 3.95 10.08
N THR A 359 13.12 3.20 10.63
CA THR A 359 12.09 3.77 11.51
C THR A 359 12.69 4.12 12.88
N TRP A 360 12.14 5.15 13.54
CA TRP A 360 12.56 5.49 14.91
C TRP A 360 12.26 4.34 15.88
N MET A 361 11.19 3.60 15.62
CA MET A 361 10.84 2.39 16.34
C MET A 361 11.91 1.31 16.16
N GLY A 362 12.37 1.07 14.94
CA GLY A 362 13.49 0.17 14.64
C GLY A 362 14.77 0.56 15.36
N ILE A 363 15.07 1.85 15.52
CA ILE A 363 16.23 2.33 16.30
C ILE A 363 16.04 2.04 17.80
N LYS A 364 14.85 2.29 18.36
CA LYS A 364 14.55 1.95 19.76
C LYS A 364 14.68 0.46 20.04
N GLU A 365 14.29 -0.37 19.08
CA GLU A 365 14.37 -1.84 19.17
C GLU A 365 15.80 -2.39 19.03
N ILE A 366 16.82 -1.57 18.74
CA ILE A 366 18.21 -2.05 18.62
C ILE A 366 18.68 -2.73 19.92
N VAL A 367 18.50 -2.05 21.06
CA VAL A 367 19.00 -2.55 22.36
C VAL A 367 18.26 -3.81 22.80
N PRO A 368 16.91 -3.86 22.79
CA PRO A 368 16.16 -5.10 23.05
C PRO A 368 16.61 -6.26 22.15
N ASN A 369 16.74 -6.02 20.84
CA ASN A 369 17.16 -7.03 19.87
C ASN A 369 18.58 -7.56 20.17
N LEU A 370 19.51 -6.71 20.60
CA LEU A 370 20.86 -7.13 20.99
C LEU A 370 20.85 -7.99 22.25
N ILE A 371 20.01 -7.66 23.23
CA ILE A 371 19.84 -8.47 24.45
C ILE A 371 19.28 -9.84 24.08
N THR A 372 18.24 -9.90 23.26
CA THR A 372 17.65 -11.16 22.79
C THR A 372 18.65 -11.98 21.97
N PHE A 373 19.42 -11.33 21.11
CA PHE A 373 20.50 -11.99 20.36
C PHE A 373 21.54 -12.62 21.29
N ALA A 374 22.04 -11.88 22.29
CA ALA A 374 23.01 -12.40 23.24
C ALA A 374 22.46 -13.60 24.04
N TYR A 375 21.19 -13.52 24.46
CA TYR A 375 20.51 -14.61 25.15
C TYR A 375 20.35 -15.86 24.26
N ASN A 376 19.96 -15.69 23.00
CA ASN A 376 19.80 -16.78 22.05
C ASN A 376 21.15 -17.42 21.69
N VAL A 377 22.21 -16.62 21.51
CA VAL A 377 23.58 -17.14 21.32
C VAL A 377 24.00 -17.96 22.52
N TYR A 378 23.81 -17.44 23.75
CA TYR A 378 24.13 -18.18 24.97
C TYR A 378 23.41 -19.52 25.03
N LYS A 379 22.09 -19.55 24.80
CA LYS A 379 21.30 -20.78 24.76
C LYS A 379 21.75 -21.77 23.68
N MET A 380 22.00 -21.29 22.46
CA MET A 380 22.48 -22.16 21.38
C MET A 380 23.83 -22.80 21.73
N VAL A 381 24.73 -22.04 22.36
CA VAL A 381 26.03 -22.55 22.82
C VAL A 381 25.86 -23.55 23.96
N GLU A 382 25.00 -23.25 24.94
CA GLU A 382 24.67 -24.16 26.05
C GLU A 382 24.09 -25.48 25.53
N ASP A 383 23.06 -25.41 24.68
CA ASP A 383 22.43 -26.58 24.06
C ASP A 383 23.43 -27.39 23.23
N TYR A 384 24.33 -26.72 22.50
CA TYR A 384 25.38 -27.38 21.72
C TYR A 384 26.40 -28.08 22.61
N ILE A 385 26.84 -27.46 23.72
CA ILE A 385 27.78 -28.07 24.67
C ILE A 385 27.15 -29.29 25.36
N VAL A 386 25.89 -29.18 25.79
CA VAL A 386 25.18 -30.27 26.48
C VAL A 386 24.95 -31.46 25.55
N ASN A 387 24.59 -31.21 24.29
CA ASN A 387 24.32 -32.24 23.29
C ASN A 387 25.53 -32.52 22.38
N PHE A 388 26.73 -32.08 22.78
CA PHE A 388 27.92 -32.23 21.95
C PHE A 388 28.31 -33.70 21.83
N SER A 389 28.15 -34.26 20.63
CA SER A 389 28.60 -35.61 20.32
C SER A 389 29.41 -35.59 19.02
N LEU A 390 30.74 -35.58 19.15
CA LEU A 390 31.68 -35.79 18.03
C LEU A 390 31.31 -37.00 17.16
N PHE A 391 30.76 -38.04 17.79
CA PHE A 391 30.32 -39.25 17.10
C PHE A 391 29.15 -39.00 16.14
N THR A 392 28.23 -38.09 16.47
CA THR A 392 27.06 -37.77 15.63
C THR A 392 27.45 -36.91 14.45
N ASP A 393 28.35 -35.94 14.63
CA ASP A 393 28.86 -35.11 13.53
C ASP A 393 29.72 -35.94 12.56
N VAL A 394 30.57 -36.83 13.07
CA VAL A 394 31.34 -37.77 12.23
C VAL A 394 30.42 -38.79 11.56
N TYR A 395 29.38 -39.27 12.24
CA TYR A 395 28.39 -40.16 11.64
C TYR A 395 27.59 -39.47 10.54
N ASN A 396 27.19 -38.22 10.74
CA ASN A 396 26.50 -37.42 9.73
C ASN A 396 27.42 -37.17 8.53
N LEU A 397 28.71 -36.90 8.75
CA LEU A 397 29.71 -36.81 7.68
C LEU A 397 29.83 -38.13 6.89
N MET A 398 29.83 -39.27 7.58
CA MET A 398 29.96 -40.60 6.97
C MET A 398 28.67 -41.09 6.29
N THR A 399 27.51 -40.55 6.67
CA THR A 399 26.19 -40.88 6.11
C THR A 399 25.68 -39.88 5.08
N THR A 400 26.36 -38.74 4.89
CA THR A 400 26.15 -37.83 3.76
C THR A 400 26.17 -38.61 2.44
N SER A 401 25.33 -38.21 1.47
CA SER A 401 25.28 -38.90 0.18
C SER A 401 26.68 -38.97 -0.44
N THR A 402 27.05 -40.13 -1.00
CA THR A 402 28.37 -40.34 -1.60
C THR A 402 28.68 -39.27 -2.67
N THR A 403 27.65 -38.77 -3.34
CA THR A 403 27.71 -37.65 -4.28
C THR A 403 28.12 -36.32 -3.64
N GLU A 404 27.55 -35.95 -2.49
CA GLU A 404 27.90 -34.71 -1.80
C GLU A 404 29.31 -34.79 -1.23
N PHE A 405 29.67 -35.92 -0.63
CA PHE A 405 31.02 -36.15 -0.11
C PHE A 405 32.10 -36.03 -1.20
N ILE A 406 31.87 -36.66 -2.37
CA ILE A 406 32.77 -36.52 -3.53
C ILE A 406 32.84 -35.07 -3.99
N SER A 407 31.71 -34.35 -4.02
CA SER A 407 31.67 -32.94 -4.43
C SER A 407 32.54 -32.05 -3.52
N TYR A 408 32.57 -32.30 -2.21
CA TYR A 408 33.40 -31.55 -1.26
C TYR A 408 34.89 -31.83 -1.46
N ILE A 409 35.26 -33.09 -1.69
CA ILE A 409 36.64 -33.46 -1.99
C ILE A 409 37.09 -32.80 -3.29
N LEU A 410 36.26 -32.84 -4.35
CA LEU A 410 36.56 -32.18 -5.61
C LEU A 410 36.71 -30.66 -5.44
N LEU A 411 35.85 -30.02 -4.64
CA LEU A 411 35.95 -28.61 -4.33
C LEU A 411 37.25 -28.28 -3.57
N GLY A 412 37.62 -29.10 -2.58
CA GLY A 412 38.87 -28.93 -1.83
C GLY A 412 40.11 -29.08 -2.72
N ILE A 413 40.13 -30.10 -3.59
CA ILE A 413 41.18 -30.30 -4.59
C ILE A 413 41.25 -29.11 -5.54
N PHE A 414 40.10 -28.63 -6.03
CA PHE A 414 40.03 -27.47 -6.92
C PHE A 414 40.59 -26.21 -6.26
N LEU A 415 40.19 -25.89 -5.02
CA LEU A 415 40.72 -24.77 -4.25
C LEU A 415 42.24 -24.92 -4.01
N TYR A 416 42.72 -26.14 -3.76
CA TYR A 416 44.14 -26.41 -3.58
C TYR A 416 44.94 -26.25 -4.89
N ILE A 417 44.39 -26.66 -6.03
CA ILE A 417 45.00 -26.41 -7.35
C ILE A 417 45.10 -24.90 -7.61
N ILE A 418 44.06 -24.13 -7.29
CA ILE A 418 44.10 -22.67 -7.39
C ILE A 418 45.20 -22.10 -6.50
N TYR A 419 45.30 -22.58 -5.25
CA TYR A 419 46.35 -22.16 -4.33
C TYR A 419 47.75 -22.41 -4.88
N LEU A 420 48.03 -23.62 -5.39
CA LEU A 420 49.32 -23.96 -6.01
C LEU A 420 49.58 -23.12 -7.27
N SER A 421 48.55 -22.90 -8.08
CA SER A 421 48.65 -22.07 -9.29
C SER A 421 49.00 -20.62 -8.94
N LEU A 422 48.35 -20.04 -7.93
CA LEU A 422 48.67 -18.71 -7.43
C LEU A 422 50.07 -18.65 -6.81
N LEU A 423 50.48 -19.67 -6.06
CA LEU A 423 51.81 -19.74 -5.46
C LEU A 423 52.93 -19.72 -6.53
N ALA A 424 52.71 -20.37 -7.68
CA ALA A 424 53.64 -20.37 -8.80
C ALA A 424 53.57 -19.09 -9.67
N LEU A 425 52.35 -18.57 -9.90
CA LEU A 425 52.10 -17.47 -10.82
C LEU A 425 52.38 -16.09 -10.20
N LEU A 426 52.04 -15.89 -8.92
CA LEU A 426 52.18 -14.60 -8.23
C LEU A 426 53.62 -14.04 -8.26
N PRO A 427 54.69 -14.83 -8.00
CA PRO A 427 56.06 -14.33 -8.08
C PRO A 427 56.46 -13.91 -9.50
N ALA A 428 56.00 -14.63 -10.52
CA ALA A 428 56.27 -14.30 -11.91
C ALA A 428 55.55 -13.01 -12.33
N LEU A 429 54.27 -12.88 -11.96
CA LEU A 429 53.48 -11.67 -12.17
C LEU A 429 54.08 -10.45 -11.46
N TYR A 430 54.45 -10.59 -10.19
CA TYR A 430 55.07 -9.51 -9.42
C TYR A 430 56.33 -8.98 -10.13
N LYS A 431 57.22 -9.88 -10.56
CA LYS A 431 58.43 -9.49 -11.31
C LYS A 431 58.09 -8.82 -12.64
N ALA A 432 57.15 -9.38 -13.40
CA ALA A 432 56.72 -8.81 -14.68
C ALA A 432 56.15 -7.39 -14.53
N LEU A 433 55.32 -7.16 -13.51
CA LEU A 433 54.72 -5.86 -13.22
C LEU A 433 55.75 -4.82 -12.78
N MET A 434 56.79 -5.24 -12.04
CA MET A 434 57.88 -4.36 -11.60
C MET A 434 58.83 -3.94 -12.74
N LEU A 435 58.90 -4.72 -13.84
CA LEU A 435 59.76 -4.46 -15.01
C LEU A 435 59.19 -3.44 -16.00
N ILE A 436 57.93 -3.04 -15.86
CA ILE A 436 57.29 -2.08 -16.77
C ILE A 436 57.95 -0.69 -16.61
N PRO A 437 58.45 -0.08 -17.70
CA PRO A 437 59.13 1.22 -17.67
C PRO A 437 58.17 2.40 -17.46
N GLN A 438 58.70 3.52 -16.96
CA GLN A 438 57.94 4.73 -16.62
C GLN A 438 57.36 5.48 -17.84
N ASP A 439 57.83 5.17 -19.05
CA ASP A 439 57.46 5.89 -20.28
C ASP A 439 55.97 5.73 -20.65
N ILE A 440 55.28 4.73 -20.09
CA ILE A 440 53.84 4.49 -20.30
C ILE A 440 53.08 4.87 -19.02
N GLN A 441 52.90 6.18 -18.77
CA GLN A 441 52.40 6.73 -17.49
C GLN A 441 51.19 6.00 -16.89
N GLY A 442 50.14 5.74 -17.68
CA GLY A 442 48.94 5.05 -17.19
C GLY A 442 49.20 3.59 -16.82
N LEU A 443 49.91 2.86 -17.68
CA LEU A 443 50.17 1.43 -17.50
C LEU A 443 51.19 1.17 -16.38
N PHE A 444 52.10 2.12 -16.16
CA PHE A 444 53.05 2.12 -15.05
C PHE A 444 52.35 2.27 -13.69
N LEU A 445 51.39 3.19 -13.54
CA LEU A 445 50.64 3.34 -12.29
C LEU A 445 49.84 2.06 -11.98
N PHE A 446 49.08 1.56 -12.96
CA PHE A 446 48.31 0.32 -12.79
C PHE A 446 49.22 -0.87 -12.46
N SER A 447 50.39 -0.98 -13.10
CA SER A 447 51.30 -2.09 -12.81
C SER A 447 51.82 -2.06 -11.38
N ARG A 448 52.11 -0.89 -10.82
CA ARG A 448 52.53 -0.74 -9.42
C ARG A 448 51.40 -1.08 -8.45
N ILE A 449 50.16 -0.68 -8.74
CA ILE A 449 48.99 -1.08 -7.93
C ILE A 449 48.82 -2.61 -7.92
N PHE A 450 48.88 -3.25 -9.09
CA PHE A 450 48.81 -4.70 -9.17
C PHE A 450 50.01 -5.40 -8.53
N ALA A 451 51.21 -4.82 -8.62
CA ALA A 451 52.40 -5.36 -7.96
C ALA A 451 52.24 -5.37 -6.44
N VAL A 452 51.65 -4.32 -5.84
CA VAL A 452 51.32 -4.29 -4.41
C VAL A 452 50.37 -5.43 -4.04
N LEU A 453 49.30 -5.62 -4.81
CA LEU A 453 48.33 -6.70 -4.57
C LEU A 453 49.00 -8.07 -4.68
N CYS A 454 49.80 -8.32 -5.72
CA CYS A 454 50.52 -9.57 -5.89
C CYS A 454 51.50 -9.82 -4.75
N GLY A 455 52.27 -8.81 -4.37
CA GLY A 455 53.25 -8.90 -3.29
C GLY A 455 52.61 -9.17 -1.93
N PHE A 456 51.49 -8.51 -1.62
CA PHE A 456 50.71 -8.80 -0.42
C PHE A 456 50.15 -10.22 -0.42
N LEU A 457 49.57 -10.65 -1.55
CA LEU A 457 49.04 -12.00 -1.70
C LEU A 457 50.14 -13.04 -1.51
N MET A 458 51.34 -12.84 -2.04
CA MET A 458 52.48 -13.74 -1.80
C MET A 458 52.77 -13.92 -0.31
N GLN A 459 52.66 -12.87 0.50
CA GLN A 459 52.90 -12.93 1.95
C GLN A 459 51.72 -13.57 2.72
N SER A 460 50.48 -13.33 2.28
CA SER A 460 49.26 -13.70 3.03
C SER A 460 48.48 -14.87 2.43
N LEU A 461 48.98 -15.51 1.37
CA LEU A 461 48.25 -16.54 0.61
C LEU A 461 47.83 -17.71 1.48
N GLY A 462 48.73 -18.23 2.33
CA GLY A 462 48.46 -19.38 3.19
C GLY A 462 47.30 -19.15 4.16
N PRO A 463 47.35 -18.10 5.01
CA PRO A 463 46.24 -17.76 5.90
C PRO A 463 44.92 -17.49 5.16
N ILE A 464 44.96 -16.78 4.02
CA ILE A 464 43.76 -16.51 3.22
C ILE A 464 43.18 -17.80 2.64
N PHE A 465 44.03 -18.72 2.18
CA PHE A 465 43.62 -20.03 1.68
C PHE A 465 42.94 -20.86 2.77
N LEU A 466 43.52 -20.94 3.97
CA LEU A 466 42.90 -21.65 5.09
C LEU A 466 41.53 -21.06 5.43
N TRP A 467 41.43 -19.72 5.49
CA TRP A 467 40.16 -19.04 5.72
C TRP A 467 39.12 -19.36 4.64
N LEU A 468 39.50 -19.30 3.35
CA LEU A 468 38.62 -19.63 2.22
C LEU A 468 38.18 -21.10 2.24
N LEU A 469 39.06 -22.01 2.63
CA LEU A 469 38.75 -23.43 2.75
C LEU A 469 37.70 -23.67 3.85
N PHE A 470 37.89 -23.08 5.03
CA PHE A 470 36.89 -23.15 6.10
C PHE A 470 35.57 -22.47 5.71
N PHE A 471 35.62 -21.33 5.03
CA PHE A 471 34.43 -20.64 4.54
C PHE A 471 33.65 -21.49 3.52
N ALA A 472 34.36 -22.13 2.58
CA ALA A 472 33.75 -23.03 1.60
C ALA A 472 33.11 -24.24 2.29
N LEU A 473 33.83 -24.88 3.22
CA LEU A 473 33.27 -25.96 4.03
C LEU A 473 31.99 -25.51 4.74
N LEU A 474 31.95 -24.29 5.28
CA LEU A 474 30.78 -23.78 5.98
C LEU A 474 29.55 -23.51 5.09
N ILE A 475 29.76 -23.11 3.84
CA ILE A 475 28.67 -22.86 2.89
C ILE A 475 28.10 -24.17 2.36
N PHE A 476 28.98 -25.11 2.03
CA PHE A 476 28.60 -26.33 1.34
C PHE A 476 28.16 -27.43 2.30
N TYR A 477 28.71 -27.47 3.51
CA TYR A 477 28.31 -28.42 4.55
C TYR A 477 27.33 -27.79 5.53
N GLN A 478 26.29 -28.54 5.92
CA GLN A 478 25.34 -28.12 6.97
C GLN A 478 25.97 -28.25 8.36
N PHE A 479 26.95 -27.39 8.65
CA PHE A 479 27.45 -27.24 10.02
C PHE A 479 26.35 -26.72 10.96
N SER A 480 26.47 -27.04 12.24
CA SER A 480 25.62 -26.45 13.26
C SER A 480 25.73 -24.92 13.25
N THR A 481 24.63 -24.24 13.58
CA THR A 481 24.59 -22.77 13.64
C THR A 481 25.66 -22.20 14.58
N VAL A 482 26.03 -22.93 15.61
CA VAL A 482 27.09 -22.54 16.57
C VAL A 482 28.47 -22.51 15.91
N CYS A 483 28.81 -23.52 15.10
CA CYS A 483 30.06 -23.52 14.33
C CYS A 483 30.13 -22.35 13.36
N ALA A 484 29.00 -22.01 12.71
CA ALA A 484 28.90 -20.82 11.87
C ALA A 484 29.13 -19.52 12.66
N LEU A 485 28.50 -19.38 13.83
CA LEU A 485 28.70 -18.20 14.68
C LEU A 485 30.16 -18.05 15.13
N PHE A 486 30.81 -19.15 15.52
CA PHE A 486 32.21 -19.13 15.88
C PHE A 486 33.12 -18.75 14.71
N PHE A 487 32.86 -19.31 13.52
CA PHE A 487 33.58 -18.95 12.30
C PHE A 487 33.43 -17.47 11.96
N TYR A 488 32.21 -16.92 11.98
CA TYR A 488 32.00 -15.50 11.68
C TYR A 488 32.64 -14.58 12.73
N SER A 489 32.59 -14.95 14.01
CA SER A 489 33.24 -14.20 15.10
C SER A 489 34.76 -14.17 14.96
N THR A 490 35.38 -15.32 14.72
CA THR A 490 36.83 -15.44 14.49
C THR A 490 37.26 -14.77 13.18
N SER A 491 36.40 -14.80 12.15
CA SER A 491 36.63 -14.11 10.87
C SER A 491 36.70 -12.59 11.03
N ILE A 492 35.97 -11.98 11.97
CA ILE A 492 36.09 -10.54 12.26
C ILE A 492 37.53 -10.21 12.68
N VAL A 493 38.06 -10.94 13.66
CA VAL A 493 39.42 -10.73 14.18
C VAL A 493 40.46 -10.98 13.08
N PHE A 494 40.31 -12.09 12.35
CA PHE A 494 41.22 -12.48 11.29
C PHE A 494 41.26 -11.46 10.14
N LEU A 495 40.09 -11.05 9.62
CA LEU A 495 40.03 -10.11 8.49
C LEU A 495 40.49 -8.71 8.88
N ILE A 496 40.27 -8.27 10.13
CA ILE A 496 40.84 -7.01 10.63
C ILE A 496 42.37 -7.10 10.63
N TYR A 497 42.94 -8.22 11.08
CA TYR A 497 44.37 -8.45 11.05
C TYR A 497 44.93 -8.46 9.60
N ILE A 498 44.27 -9.16 8.68
CA ILE A 498 44.65 -9.21 7.26
C ILE A 498 44.55 -7.83 6.61
N SER A 499 43.48 -7.07 6.88
CA SER A 499 43.30 -5.71 6.38
C SER A 499 44.40 -4.77 6.88
N ARG A 500 44.76 -4.85 8.16
CA ARG A 500 45.86 -4.05 8.72
C ARG A 500 47.21 -4.45 8.12
N SER A 501 47.46 -5.74 7.93
CA SER A 501 48.67 -6.24 7.27
C SER A 501 48.76 -5.74 5.82
N PHE A 502 47.63 -5.73 5.10
CA PHE A 502 47.55 -5.15 3.76
C PHE A 502 47.89 -3.66 3.76
N LEU A 503 47.29 -2.88 4.68
CA LEU A 503 47.58 -1.46 4.79
C LEU A 503 49.09 -1.22 5.01
N LEU A 504 49.69 -1.90 5.99
CA LEU A 504 51.12 -1.76 6.27
C LEU A 504 51.99 -2.11 5.05
N TYR A 505 51.61 -3.15 4.30
CA TYR A 505 52.31 -3.53 3.07
C TYR A 505 52.21 -2.44 2.00
N VAL A 506 51.02 -1.87 1.79
CA VAL A 506 50.79 -0.76 0.85
C VAL A 506 51.65 0.45 1.21
N LEU A 507 51.69 0.83 2.49
CA LEU A 507 52.47 1.98 2.96
C LEU A 507 53.98 1.75 2.78
N GLN A 508 54.48 0.57 3.16
CA GLN A 508 55.89 0.21 2.98
C GLN A 508 56.30 0.17 1.51
N PHE A 509 55.43 -0.35 0.63
CA PHE A 509 55.68 -0.35 -0.79
C PHE A 509 55.63 1.06 -1.39
N ASN A 510 54.69 1.91 -0.98
CA ASN A 510 54.61 3.28 -1.48
C ASN A 510 55.88 4.07 -1.14
N ARG A 511 56.42 3.89 0.07
CA ARG A 511 57.69 4.50 0.50
C ARG A 511 58.91 3.94 -0.25
N SER A 512 58.87 2.68 -0.69
CA SER A 512 59.99 2.07 -1.43
C SER A 512 60.04 2.44 -2.90
N VAL A 513 58.95 2.99 -3.44
CA VAL A 513 58.84 3.45 -4.84
C VAL A 513 58.59 4.98 -4.87
N ASP A 514 59.22 5.72 -3.95
CA ASP A 514 59.22 7.19 -3.89
C ASP A 514 57.82 7.85 -4.00
N TYR A 515 56.83 7.31 -3.29
CA TYR A 515 55.48 7.88 -3.18
C TYR A 515 54.70 7.97 -4.52
N ILE A 516 54.97 7.07 -5.46
CA ILE A 516 54.28 7.02 -6.76
C ILE A 516 52.78 6.71 -6.64
N LEU A 517 52.36 5.91 -5.66
CA LEU A 517 50.95 5.48 -5.53
C LEU A 517 50.11 6.48 -4.75
N LEU A 518 50.65 6.99 -3.65
CA LEU A 518 50.00 7.96 -2.77
C LEU A 518 51.01 9.06 -2.47
N ALA A 519 50.58 10.32 -2.63
CA ALA A 519 51.39 11.47 -2.22
C ALA A 519 51.74 11.38 -0.73
N GLU A 520 52.93 11.83 -0.36
CA GLU A 520 53.42 11.80 1.04
C GLU A 520 52.44 12.47 2.01
N SER A 521 51.84 13.60 1.61
CA SER A 521 50.83 14.32 2.41
C SER A 521 49.52 13.55 2.60
N PHE A 522 49.22 12.58 1.74
CA PHE A 522 47.98 11.81 1.76
C PHE A 522 48.12 10.47 2.51
N GLU A 523 49.34 10.00 2.77
CA GLU A 523 49.62 8.68 3.34
C GLU A 523 48.91 8.43 4.68
N ASP A 524 49.10 9.33 5.65
CA ASP A 524 48.51 9.21 7.00
C ASP A 524 46.98 9.23 6.96
N ARG A 525 46.41 10.05 6.07
CA ARG A 525 44.96 10.13 5.90
C ARG A 525 44.41 8.88 5.25
N PHE A 526 45.05 8.38 4.19
CA PHE A 526 44.69 7.12 3.56
C PHE A 526 44.71 5.99 4.60
N ALA A 527 45.73 5.92 5.44
CA ALA A 527 45.84 4.92 6.50
C ALA A 527 44.65 4.99 7.48
N TRP A 528 44.24 6.19 7.90
CA TRP A 528 43.09 6.38 8.77
C TRP A 528 41.77 5.99 8.09
N ILE A 529 41.52 6.47 6.87
CA ILE A 529 40.29 6.21 6.11
C ILE A 529 40.17 4.71 5.79
N PHE A 530 41.24 4.10 5.31
CA PHE A 530 41.28 2.68 4.99
C PHE A 530 41.05 1.82 6.24
N SER A 531 41.65 2.18 7.37
CA SER A 531 41.45 1.47 8.65
C SER A 531 40.01 1.59 9.12
N PHE A 532 39.46 2.82 9.14
CA PHE A 532 38.08 3.06 9.55
C PHE A 532 37.08 2.31 8.65
N PHE A 533 37.25 2.42 7.33
CA PHE A 533 36.42 1.75 6.35
C PHE A 533 36.48 0.24 6.49
N SER A 534 37.69 -0.33 6.53
CA SER A 534 37.88 -1.78 6.59
C SER A 534 37.34 -2.38 7.89
N ILE A 535 37.70 -1.82 9.04
CA ILE A 535 37.25 -2.30 10.35
C ILE A 535 35.73 -2.24 10.43
N SER A 536 35.14 -1.10 10.07
CA SER A 536 33.69 -0.93 10.11
C SER A 536 32.99 -1.91 9.17
N THR A 537 33.48 -2.06 7.92
CA THR A 537 32.88 -2.96 6.93
C THR A 537 32.93 -4.42 7.40
N ILE A 538 34.08 -4.89 7.88
CA ILE A 538 34.26 -6.26 8.37
C ILE A 538 33.33 -6.50 9.57
N THR A 539 33.36 -5.63 10.57
CA THR A 539 32.52 -5.80 11.77
C THR A 539 31.04 -5.79 11.41
N ILE A 540 30.57 -4.81 10.61
CA ILE A 540 29.14 -4.68 10.27
C ILE A 540 28.64 -5.89 9.48
N LEU A 541 29.35 -6.31 8.43
CA LEU A 541 28.87 -7.37 7.53
C LEU A 541 28.85 -8.73 8.22
N PHE A 542 29.89 -9.07 8.99
CA PHE A 542 29.95 -10.32 9.73
C PHE A 542 28.97 -10.35 10.90
N PHE A 543 28.88 -9.26 11.66
CA PHE A 543 27.90 -9.15 12.75
C PHE A 543 26.47 -9.25 12.23
N ARG A 544 26.17 -8.61 11.09
CA ARG A 544 24.88 -8.75 10.41
C ARG A 544 24.58 -10.20 10.04
N LYS A 545 25.56 -10.94 9.51
CA LYS A 545 25.40 -12.36 9.17
C LYS A 545 25.15 -13.22 10.39
N MET A 546 25.89 -13.01 11.48
CA MET A 546 25.67 -13.68 12.76
C MET A 546 24.25 -13.42 13.29
N PHE A 547 23.80 -12.17 13.25
CA PHE A 547 22.47 -11.80 13.73
C PHE A 547 21.35 -12.50 12.93
N MET A 548 21.47 -12.53 11.59
CA MET A 548 20.50 -13.22 10.74
C MET A 548 20.45 -14.73 10.98
N LEU A 549 21.57 -15.36 11.36
CA LEU A 549 21.62 -16.79 11.67
C LEU A 549 20.93 -17.15 12.99
N VAL A 550 21.05 -16.28 13.99
CA VAL A 550 20.43 -16.51 15.31
C VAL A 550 18.95 -16.16 15.30
N MET A 551 18.58 -15.09 14.60
CA MET A 551 17.25 -14.49 14.66
C MET A 551 16.39 -14.86 13.44
N ILE A 552 16.52 -16.08 12.90
CA ILE A 552 15.82 -16.52 11.68
C ILE A 552 14.29 -16.37 11.83
N TYR A 553 13.75 -16.69 12.99
CA TYR A 553 12.31 -16.67 13.27
C TYR A 553 11.79 -15.33 13.78
N GLN A 554 12.67 -14.46 14.29
CA GLN A 554 12.31 -13.14 14.76
C GLN A 554 12.66 -12.12 13.68
N GLN A 555 11.65 -11.71 12.91
CA GLN A 555 11.77 -10.72 11.82
C GLN A 555 12.16 -9.32 12.35
N SER A 556 13.39 -9.16 12.81
CA SER A 556 13.94 -7.90 13.33
C SER A 556 14.39 -6.99 12.19
N GLU A 557 14.17 -5.67 12.33
CA GLU A 557 14.69 -4.65 11.41
C GLU A 557 16.22 -4.45 11.54
N PHE A 558 16.84 -4.99 12.59
CA PHE A 558 18.24 -4.70 12.93
C PHE A 558 19.27 -5.08 11.85
N PRO A 559 19.18 -6.24 11.15
CA PRO A 559 20.07 -6.55 10.03
C PRO A 559 19.98 -5.54 8.87
N ILE A 560 18.82 -4.93 8.69
CA ILE A 560 18.61 -3.88 7.68
C ILE A 560 19.29 -2.60 8.18
N ILE A 561 19.09 -2.24 9.44
CA ILE A 561 19.76 -1.07 10.08
C ILE A 561 21.28 -1.18 9.98
N LEU A 562 21.87 -2.36 10.25
CA LEU A 562 23.30 -2.61 10.09
C LEU A 562 23.78 -2.37 8.64
N LEU A 563 23.02 -2.85 7.65
CA LEU A 563 23.33 -2.61 6.25
C LEU A 563 23.26 -1.12 5.89
N ARG A 564 22.32 -0.37 6.48
CA ARG A 564 22.24 1.09 6.31
C ARG A 564 23.39 1.82 6.99
N PHE A 565 23.82 1.36 8.16
CA PHE A 565 24.99 1.90 8.82
C PHE A 565 26.26 1.70 7.98
N TYR A 566 26.38 0.58 7.25
CA TYR A 566 27.46 0.38 6.27
C TYR A 566 27.45 1.44 5.15
N HIS A 567 26.28 1.84 4.64
CA HIS A 567 26.20 2.93 3.64
C HIS A 567 26.65 4.28 4.23
N ILE A 568 26.33 4.56 5.49
CA ILE A 568 26.82 5.76 6.19
C ILE A 568 28.36 5.73 6.25
N VAL A 569 28.94 4.58 6.60
CA VAL A 569 30.41 4.39 6.64
C VAL A 569 31.03 4.67 5.27
N ILE A 570 30.41 4.19 4.18
CA ILE A 570 30.86 4.52 2.81
C ILE A 570 30.83 6.03 2.58
N PHE A 571 29.73 6.72 2.88
CA PHE A 571 29.63 8.17 2.65
C PHE A 571 30.67 8.95 3.44
N ILE A 572 30.88 8.58 4.72
CA ILE A 572 31.92 9.16 5.56
C ILE A 572 33.30 8.97 4.90
N SER A 573 33.64 7.73 4.50
CA SER A 573 34.93 7.43 3.87
C SER A 573 35.15 8.17 2.56
N VAL A 574 34.13 8.29 1.70
CA VAL A 574 34.24 9.04 0.44
C VAL A 574 34.44 10.53 0.72
N VAL A 575 33.63 11.15 1.59
CA VAL A 575 33.73 12.59 1.85
C VAL A 575 35.07 12.96 2.51
N PHE A 576 35.57 12.14 3.44
CA PHE A 576 36.87 12.38 4.06
C PHE A 576 38.06 12.05 3.14
N SER A 577 37.87 11.31 2.06
CA SER A 577 38.93 11.03 1.07
C SER A 577 39.33 12.26 0.26
N ILE A 578 38.44 13.26 0.12
CA ILE A 578 38.72 14.49 -0.64
C ILE A 578 39.58 15.42 0.20
N GLU A 579 40.68 15.93 -0.34
CA GLU A 579 41.50 16.91 0.36
C GLU A 579 40.90 18.31 0.31
N LYS A 580 41.00 19.05 1.42
CA LYS A 580 40.70 20.49 1.45
C LYS A 580 41.41 21.23 0.31
N ASN A 581 42.69 20.93 0.09
CA ASN A 581 43.49 21.56 -0.95
C ASN A 581 43.03 21.17 -2.36
N GLU A 582 42.69 19.91 -2.60
CA GLU A 582 42.11 19.45 -3.86
C GLU A 582 40.78 20.15 -4.16
N PHE A 583 39.91 20.24 -3.14
CA PHE A 583 38.63 20.94 -3.25
C PHE A 583 38.82 22.44 -3.53
N LEU A 584 39.78 23.09 -2.87
CA LEU A 584 40.11 24.50 -3.12
C LEU A 584 40.79 24.73 -4.47
N ASN A 585 41.50 23.75 -5.02
CA ASN A 585 42.15 23.82 -6.33
C ASN A 585 41.16 23.69 -7.49
N LEU A 586 39.99 23.09 -7.26
CA LEU A 586 38.90 23.05 -8.24
C LEU A 586 38.23 24.43 -8.43
N ILE A 587 38.40 25.35 -7.48
CA ILE A 587 37.80 26.68 -7.54
C ILE A 587 38.75 27.63 -8.28
N PRO A 588 38.37 28.19 -9.44
CA PRO A 588 39.24 29.07 -10.20
C PRO A 588 39.53 30.36 -9.42
N LYS A 589 40.80 30.61 -9.08
CA LYS A 589 41.23 31.81 -8.32
C LYS A 589 41.38 33.07 -9.19
N THR A 590 40.81 33.08 -10.39
CA THR A 590 41.01 34.13 -11.40
C THR A 590 40.27 35.44 -11.11
N ASN A 591 39.20 35.39 -10.30
CA ASN A 591 38.39 36.56 -9.96
C ASN A 591 38.39 36.80 -8.44
N THR A 592 38.36 38.06 -8.00
CA THR A 592 38.30 38.44 -6.57
C THR A 592 37.15 37.78 -5.82
N TYR A 593 36.00 37.60 -6.49
CA TYR A 593 34.84 36.90 -5.91
C TYR A 593 35.13 35.42 -5.63
N PHE A 594 35.78 34.71 -6.56
CA PHE A 594 36.13 33.32 -6.35
C PHE A 594 37.23 33.17 -5.28
N ALA A 595 38.12 34.15 -5.15
CA ALA A 595 39.11 34.17 -4.08
C ALA A 595 38.46 34.35 -2.69
N GLU A 596 37.47 35.24 -2.56
CA GLU A 596 36.67 35.40 -1.33
C GLU A 596 35.88 34.13 -1.00
N PHE A 597 35.23 33.53 -2.01
CA PHE A 597 34.49 32.28 -1.85
C PHE A 597 35.39 31.11 -1.45
N SER A 598 36.58 31.02 -2.04
CA SER A 598 37.62 30.05 -1.69
C SER A 598 38.07 30.22 -0.23
N LYS A 599 38.26 31.46 0.26
CA LYS A 599 38.56 31.73 1.69
C LYS A 599 37.43 31.30 2.62
N LEU A 600 36.18 31.47 2.19
CA LEU A 600 35.01 31.10 2.99
C LEU A 600 34.90 29.57 3.10
N ILE A 601 35.08 28.85 1.99
CA ILE A 601 35.18 27.39 1.97
C ILE A 601 36.37 26.91 2.80
N ASP A 602 37.51 27.57 2.70
CA ASP A 602 38.71 27.24 3.49
C ASP A 602 38.44 27.34 5.00
N ARG A 603 37.70 28.35 5.44
CA ARG A 603 37.31 28.54 6.85
C ARG A 603 36.28 27.52 7.33
N TYR A 604 35.33 27.13 6.49
CA TYR A 604 34.18 26.29 6.86
C TYR A 604 34.22 24.87 6.29
N TYR A 605 35.36 24.41 5.78
CA TYR A 605 35.50 23.12 5.08
C TYR A 605 34.87 21.94 5.84
N TYR A 606 35.24 21.73 7.10
CA TYR A 606 34.71 20.59 7.88
C TYR A 606 33.21 20.68 8.14
N LEU A 607 32.67 21.90 8.27
CA LEU A 607 31.24 22.12 8.44
C LEU A 607 30.48 21.85 7.13
N LEU A 608 31.08 22.23 5.99
CA LEU A 608 30.57 21.89 4.65
C LEU A 608 30.60 20.36 4.42
N SER A 609 31.70 19.69 4.78
CA SER A 609 31.81 18.23 4.67
C SER A 609 30.74 17.52 5.51
N LEU A 610 30.50 17.98 6.74
CA LEU A 610 29.45 17.44 7.60
C LEU A 610 28.05 17.69 7.00
N PHE A 611 27.82 18.87 6.41
CA PHE A 611 26.58 19.17 5.70
C PHE A 611 26.37 18.24 4.50
N ILE A 612 27.40 17.99 3.70
CA ILE A 612 27.35 17.06 2.56
C ILE A 612 27.02 15.63 3.03
N ILE A 613 27.64 15.16 4.12
CA ILE A 613 27.33 13.85 4.71
C ILE A 613 25.86 13.79 5.13
N MET A 614 25.36 14.83 5.83
CA MET A 614 23.95 14.90 6.22
C MET A 614 23.00 14.89 5.03
N VAL A 615 23.31 15.64 3.97
CA VAL A 615 22.53 15.65 2.73
C VAL A 615 22.49 14.27 2.09
N LEU A 616 23.65 13.59 1.98
CA LEU A 616 23.73 12.23 1.43
C LEU A 616 22.88 11.24 2.25
N ILE A 617 22.99 11.28 3.58
CA ILE A 617 22.20 10.41 4.47
C ILE A 617 20.70 10.68 4.36
N LEU A 618 20.29 11.96 4.34
CA LEU A 618 18.87 12.35 4.25
C LEU A 618 18.26 12.03 2.88
N SER A 619 19.07 12.17 1.82
CA SER A 619 18.65 11.91 0.44
C SER A 619 18.48 10.43 0.13
N ASP A 620 19.23 9.55 0.81
CA ASP A 620 19.16 8.12 0.56
C ASP A 620 17.76 7.59 0.95
N PRO A 621 17.06 6.90 0.02
CA PRO A 621 15.68 6.46 0.20
C PRO A 621 15.51 5.39 1.28
N TYR A 622 16.60 4.84 1.79
CA TYR A 622 16.61 3.79 2.80
C TYR A 622 17.21 4.21 4.16
N LEU A 623 17.88 5.36 4.23
CA LEU A 623 18.40 5.96 5.46
C LEU A 623 17.48 7.08 5.95
N GLY A 624 17.53 8.24 5.30
CA GLY A 624 16.68 9.38 5.63
C GLY A 624 15.26 9.20 5.09
N GLY A 625 15.15 8.73 3.84
CA GLY A 625 13.86 8.59 3.17
C GLY A 625 13.27 9.91 2.68
N TYR A 626 14.04 11.00 2.68
CA TYR A 626 13.60 12.35 2.30
C TYR A 626 14.17 12.78 0.93
N GLY A 627 14.49 11.83 0.04
CA GLY A 627 15.12 12.12 -1.25
C GLY A 627 14.45 13.23 -2.05
N HIS A 628 13.12 13.20 -2.15
CA HIS A 628 12.38 14.24 -2.88
C HIS A 628 12.45 15.61 -2.20
N LEU A 629 12.29 15.67 -0.87
CA LEU A 629 12.42 16.91 -0.10
C LEU A 629 13.84 17.48 -0.23
N MET A 630 14.86 16.64 -0.13
CA MET A 630 16.25 17.06 -0.26
C MET A 630 16.54 17.58 -1.67
N TRP A 631 16.06 16.89 -2.71
CA TRP A 631 16.21 17.37 -4.08
C TRP A 631 15.50 18.72 -4.31
N TYR A 632 14.28 18.86 -3.79
CA TYR A 632 13.53 20.12 -3.83
C TYR A 632 14.29 21.26 -3.12
N ILE A 633 14.82 21.01 -1.91
CA ILE A 633 15.60 22.01 -1.15
C ILE A 633 16.88 22.39 -1.91
N ILE A 634 17.63 21.41 -2.42
CA ILE A 634 18.87 21.64 -3.15
C ILE A 634 18.61 22.42 -4.44
N LEU A 635 17.62 21.99 -5.23
CA LEU A 635 17.27 22.64 -6.49
C LEU A 635 16.81 24.08 -6.25
N ASN A 636 15.91 24.31 -5.30
CA ASN A 636 15.43 25.66 -5.00
C ASN A 636 16.51 26.56 -4.40
N SER A 637 17.39 26.01 -3.57
CA SER A 637 18.54 26.76 -3.04
C SER A 637 19.48 27.15 -4.18
N MET A 638 19.79 26.22 -5.10
CA MET A 638 20.64 26.48 -6.26
C MET A 638 20.00 27.49 -7.21
N MET A 639 18.68 27.38 -7.47
CA MET A 639 17.93 28.34 -8.28
C MET A 639 17.89 29.72 -7.63
N THR A 640 17.74 29.80 -6.30
CA THR A 640 17.78 31.07 -5.57
C THR A 640 19.16 31.73 -5.68
N VAL A 641 20.24 30.95 -5.52
CA VAL A 641 21.61 31.45 -5.70
C VAL A 641 21.85 31.91 -7.14
N LEU A 642 21.37 31.16 -8.14
CA LEU A 642 21.46 31.53 -9.55
C LEU A 642 20.65 32.81 -9.86
N LEU A 643 19.46 32.94 -9.30
CA LEU A 643 18.60 34.12 -9.44
C LEU A 643 19.26 35.36 -8.79
N LEU A 644 19.81 35.22 -7.59
CA LEU A 644 20.58 36.29 -6.94
C LEU A 644 21.82 36.68 -7.78
N ALA A 645 22.56 35.70 -8.30
CA ALA A 645 23.73 35.95 -9.14
C ALA A 645 23.35 36.66 -10.45
N THR A 646 22.28 36.24 -11.10
CA THR A 646 21.78 36.89 -12.34
C THR A 646 21.25 38.30 -12.07
N MET A 647 20.47 38.51 -10.99
CA MET A 647 20.05 39.85 -10.58
C MET A 647 21.24 40.76 -10.29
N TYR A 648 22.27 40.26 -9.62
CA TYR A 648 23.51 41.00 -9.36
C TYR A 648 24.24 41.38 -10.65
N LEU A 649 24.36 40.45 -11.60
CA LEU A 649 24.95 40.72 -12.91
C LEU A 649 24.16 41.76 -13.70
N ILE A 650 22.83 41.66 -13.70
CA ILE A 650 21.94 42.64 -14.35
C ILE A 650 22.12 44.01 -13.69
N HIS A 651 22.12 44.08 -12.36
CA HIS A 651 22.34 45.32 -11.62
C HIS A 651 23.67 45.97 -11.99
N ASN A 652 24.77 45.20 -12.04
CA ASN A 652 26.07 45.71 -12.43
C ASN A 652 26.12 46.15 -13.89
N ALA A 653 25.50 45.40 -14.81
CA ALA A 653 25.42 45.77 -16.22
C ALA A 653 24.66 47.10 -16.39
N ILE A 654 23.51 47.25 -15.70
CA ILE A 654 22.73 48.48 -15.67
C ILE A 654 23.55 49.62 -15.08
N LYS A 655 24.27 49.40 -13.96
CA LYS A 655 25.11 50.41 -13.32
C LYS A 655 26.24 50.89 -14.23
N ILE A 656 26.94 49.97 -14.90
CA ILE A 656 28.03 50.31 -15.84
C ILE A 656 27.47 51.06 -17.04
N THR A 657 26.36 50.58 -17.61
CA THR A 657 25.75 51.19 -18.80
C THR A 657 25.19 52.58 -18.48
N SER A 658 24.48 52.73 -17.37
CA SER A 658 24.00 54.03 -16.90
C SER A 658 25.16 54.98 -16.60
N SER A 659 26.20 54.54 -15.89
CA SER A 659 27.40 55.36 -15.66
C SER A 659 28.00 55.87 -16.98
N LYS A 660 28.10 55.02 -18.01
CA LYS A 660 28.56 55.42 -19.35
C LYS A 660 27.63 56.40 -20.07
N ILE A 661 26.32 56.37 -19.80
CA ILE A 661 25.33 57.28 -20.39
C ILE A 661 25.41 58.67 -19.74
N PHE A 662 25.56 58.73 -18.42
CA PHE A 662 25.53 59.99 -17.65
C PHE A 662 26.90 60.66 -17.51
N PHE A 663 27.99 59.87 -17.49
CA PHE A 663 29.35 60.36 -17.24
C PHE A 663 30.32 60.02 -18.37
N LYS A 664 31.35 60.85 -18.55
CA LYS A 664 32.47 60.62 -19.47
C LYS A 664 33.76 60.45 -18.65
N GLU A 665 34.44 59.32 -18.82
CA GLU A 665 35.75 59.08 -18.23
C GLU A 665 36.80 59.90 -19.01
N ASN A 666 37.44 60.86 -18.34
CA ASN A 666 38.66 61.52 -18.83
C ASN A 666 39.85 60.99 -18.00
N SER A 667 41.01 60.91 -18.63
CA SER A 667 42.24 60.26 -18.13
C SER A 667 42.85 60.84 -16.84
N GLU A 668 42.26 61.87 -16.25
CA GLU A 668 42.72 62.48 -14.99
C GLU A 668 41.53 62.65 -14.02
N PHE A 669 41.30 61.60 -13.22
CA PHE A 669 40.61 61.53 -11.92
C PHE A 669 39.27 62.25 -11.67
N ALA A 670 38.65 62.92 -12.65
CA ALA A 670 37.36 63.58 -12.52
C ALA A 670 36.38 63.14 -13.62
N THR A 671 35.32 62.43 -13.23
CA THR A 671 34.19 62.12 -14.11
C THR A 671 33.46 63.40 -14.48
N LYS A 672 33.48 63.77 -15.76
CA LYS A 672 32.76 64.95 -16.27
C LYS A 672 31.34 64.54 -16.65
N GLU A 673 30.36 65.33 -16.20
CA GLU A 673 28.95 65.16 -16.58
C GLU A 673 28.80 65.32 -18.10
N ARG A 674 28.06 64.41 -18.76
CA ARG A 674 27.85 64.47 -20.21
C ARG A 674 26.86 65.56 -20.64
N PHE A 675 25.99 65.97 -19.73
CA PHE A 675 24.98 67.01 -19.92
C PHE A 675 24.63 67.65 -18.56
N ASP A 676 24.02 68.83 -18.58
CA ASP A 676 23.67 69.56 -17.36
C ASP A 676 22.71 68.76 -16.47
N TYR A 677 22.98 68.77 -15.16
CA TYR A 677 22.22 68.03 -14.15
C TYR A 677 22.26 66.50 -14.30
N ALA A 678 23.25 65.92 -14.99
CA ALA A 678 23.36 64.47 -15.18
C ALA A 678 23.41 63.70 -13.85
N LYS A 679 24.01 64.26 -12.79
CA LYS A 679 23.99 63.65 -11.44
C LYS A 679 22.58 63.53 -10.87
N THR A 680 21.74 64.55 -11.03
CA THR A 680 20.37 64.57 -10.51
C THR A 680 19.52 63.52 -11.22
N TRP A 681 19.64 63.44 -12.55
CA TRP A 681 18.96 62.42 -13.35
C TRP A 681 19.47 61.00 -13.07
N TYR A 682 20.76 60.83 -12.84
CA TYR A 682 21.33 59.56 -12.40
C TYR A 682 20.78 59.13 -11.04
N ALA A 683 20.67 60.05 -10.08
CA ALA A 683 20.08 59.76 -8.77
C ALA A 683 18.61 59.33 -8.88
N ILE A 684 17.81 60.03 -9.70
CA ILE A 684 16.40 59.66 -9.97
C ILE A 684 16.32 58.29 -10.67
N PHE A 685 17.21 58.02 -11.62
CA PHE A 685 17.30 56.72 -12.30
C PHE A 685 17.62 55.60 -11.32
N VAL A 686 18.60 55.78 -10.42
CA VAL A 686 18.95 54.79 -9.39
C VAL A 686 17.78 54.53 -8.43
N VAL A 687 17.09 55.58 -7.97
CA VAL A 687 15.90 55.44 -7.11
C VAL A 687 14.77 54.70 -7.84
N SER A 688 14.51 55.04 -9.09
CA SER A 688 13.48 54.37 -9.91
C SER A 688 13.83 52.90 -10.14
N LEU A 689 15.12 52.60 -10.37
CA LEU A 689 15.59 51.22 -10.55
C LEU A 689 15.46 50.40 -9.27
N PHE A 690 15.71 51.03 -8.11
CA PHE A 690 15.48 50.40 -6.82
C PHE A 690 14.00 50.07 -6.62
N ILE A 691 13.09 50.98 -6.96
CA ILE A 691 11.65 50.73 -6.89
C ILE A 691 11.24 49.57 -7.81
N VAL A 692 11.75 49.53 -9.03
CA VAL A 692 11.44 48.46 -10.01
C VAL A 692 12.04 47.10 -9.63
N PHE A 693 13.14 47.05 -8.87
CA PHE A 693 13.70 45.79 -8.37
C PHE A 693 13.06 45.30 -7.07
N PHE A 694 12.39 46.18 -6.31
CA PHE A 694 11.75 45.85 -5.04
C PHE A 694 10.26 45.52 -5.18
N VAL A 695 9.61 46.07 -6.22
CA VAL A 695 8.25 45.71 -6.65
C VAL A 695 8.34 44.52 -7.59
#